data_AF-A0A2A2EZP4-F1
#
_entry.id   AF-A0A2A2EZP4-F1
#
_cell.length_a   1.000
_cell.length_b   1.000
_cell.length_c   1.000
_cell.angle_alpha   90.00
_cell.angle_beta   90.00
_cell.angle_gamma   90.00
#
_symmetry.space_group_name_H-M   'P 1'
#
loop_
_entity.id
_entity.type
_entity.pdbx_description
1 polymer ?
#
loop_
_entity_poly.entity_id
_entity_poly.type
_entity_poly.pdbx_seq_one_letter_code
_entity_poly.pdbx_strand_id
1 'polypeptide(L)'
;MSTTYTTVIADRVDADATDDLSYRARSAIEHLGVDADKLSATVAVTPDDRGFQLVTAAGDFDRLEQGETLAVGAGDDTTDESSANTASEVETTAELPAGWRLAEADETALVAGDGVAAAVNGSSPSPTPRRGSSTSREERGDRRLETARAAGRAAADEADRFAEASLGAAALPRLGGFETVLLVPDAAGGPFPSRVPDEVDAFAAGFEVAPEDLRDVDGTAENAYVIRPTADAGDLDDETVEQLVRSVDPAVPIELDSTRADGLVLVDAVVEAPPTLDREASPDAGVRSQFDRAAGTVTFEHIEGEAVPAAELEVWHDGEEVSDTLLDGDEFATGDEITVETGQIATVTLRWFDPDANAYDTYARERVDREAFVVDYDMAAETLDLAYEADRSADASSLRLVHRSEGSVQSVGDEFTDGTLDPGDTVTVEDVSIGDSVQLEFDVEQPRGVGGGSLVHYRARPPRVWIRSRAEEGTTVRYDGEQSRPADVFVTLVDGEPADAQFADEYDTLSGDEELVLGELPLGSTVAVEWREPDEPVVVAEEEVVPNTRASIEYDPDAGEVTVQHRSGRTLPASELELQAGRTPTDVQPADKLDEFGPDDSFTAPIPPLSRVRLIWTGGEREHHLGGTTTARETVAATYDAAAETMQIEYVGEQPVDPERLRVSMSGAGAPRDRERDQESAFAAEHDELTTGDAITVDEVGLDQTVVVSVHTEFENGSATSSIGHFSAAPRRGFVVTEGDRGDDGASGMTLRYVDEVHRDADAFRVLVDGEHAAVQPADETDRLTGDETLSLGDLSAGTTVTVEWSGGGETRTVTEHVIPPQVTFEVAYEPADEEAGGVVTFTHAGGDALDADHVAVVVEPATDGLRSWDSDADEVTAGDETTVTVDTEPQMAAVVFDEREVLYREPLDQDR
;
A
#
# COMPACT_ATOMS: atom_id res chain seq x y z
N MET A 1 29.82 -11.44 -20.62
CA MET A 1 28.73 -10.91 -21.45
C MET A 1 29.09 -9.47 -21.81
N SER A 2 28.69 -9.00 -22.99
CA SER A 2 28.69 -7.57 -23.29
C SER A 2 27.60 -6.98 -22.41
N THR A 3 27.93 -6.40 -21.27
CA THR A 3 26.93 -5.66 -20.49
C THR A 3 26.64 -4.41 -21.31
N THR A 4 25.54 -4.41 -22.05
CA THR A 4 25.02 -3.22 -22.71
C THR A 4 24.55 -2.29 -21.60
N TYR A 5 25.10 -1.08 -21.57
CA TYR A 5 24.74 -0.09 -20.57
C TYR A 5 23.70 0.84 -21.13
N THR A 6 22.61 0.97 -20.40
CA THR A 6 21.43 1.62 -20.93
C THR A 6 21.32 3.08 -20.48
N THR A 7 21.98 3.48 -19.41
CA THR A 7 22.06 4.88 -18.97
C THR A 7 23.28 5.12 -18.08
N VAL A 8 24.03 6.21 -18.29
CA VAL A 8 25.10 6.67 -17.40
C VAL A 8 24.77 8.08 -16.91
N ILE A 9 24.66 8.28 -15.60
CA ILE A 9 24.41 9.60 -14.97
C ILE A 9 25.61 9.98 -14.14
N ALA A 10 26.30 11.07 -14.46
CA ALA A 10 27.48 11.53 -13.74
C ALA A 10 27.22 12.85 -12.97
N ASP A 11 27.41 12.87 -11.66
CA ASP A 11 27.31 14.08 -10.83
C ASP A 11 28.70 14.55 -10.37
N ARG A 12 28.99 15.84 -10.48
CA ARG A 12 30.24 16.44 -9.97
C ARG A 12 30.12 16.77 -8.49
N VAL A 13 31.11 16.38 -7.67
CA VAL A 13 31.11 16.67 -6.23
C VAL A 13 32.08 17.83 -5.95
N ASP A 14 31.60 18.92 -5.37
CA ASP A 14 32.46 20.02 -4.91
C ASP A 14 32.98 19.71 -3.49
N ALA A 15 34.29 19.47 -3.37
CA ALA A 15 34.93 19.02 -2.13
C ALA A 15 34.84 20.05 -0.97
N ASP A 16 34.47 21.30 -1.24
CA ASP A 16 34.32 22.37 -0.24
C ASP A 16 32.88 22.50 0.32
N ALA A 17 31.88 21.79 -0.25
CA ALA A 17 30.47 21.86 0.15
C ALA A 17 30.03 20.61 0.93
N THR A 18 30.42 20.50 2.20
CA THR A 18 30.05 19.34 3.05
C THR A 18 28.60 19.38 3.54
N ASP A 19 27.92 20.52 3.44
CA ASP A 19 26.55 20.72 3.93
C ASP A 19 25.45 20.55 2.86
N ASP A 20 25.80 20.54 1.55
CA ASP A 20 24.87 20.49 0.40
C ASP A 20 25.29 19.44 -0.67
N LEU A 21 25.54 18.20 -0.26
CA LEU A 21 25.86 17.12 -1.23
C LEU A 21 24.57 16.62 -1.91
N SER A 22 24.60 16.28 -3.22
CA SER A 22 23.45 15.66 -3.90
C SER A 22 23.07 14.31 -3.28
N TYR A 23 21.82 13.86 -3.47
CA TYR A 23 21.37 12.55 -2.97
C TYR A 23 22.26 11.41 -3.47
N ARG A 24 22.70 11.45 -4.74
CA ARG A 24 23.60 10.44 -5.32
C ARG A 24 25.02 10.52 -4.75
N ALA A 25 25.54 11.72 -4.48
CA ALA A 25 26.82 11.89 -3.80
C ALA A 25 26.78 11.31 -2.38
N ARG A 26 25.70 11.59 -1.63
CA ARG A 26 25.47 10.99 -0.30
C ARG A 26 25.34 9.47 -0.39
N SER A 27 24.59 8.96 -1.36
CA SER A 27 24.44 7.53 -1.60
C SER A 27 25.80 6.89 -1.95
N ALA A 28 26.63 7.51 -2.78
CA ALA A 28 27.96 6.98 -3.12
C ALA A 28 28.91 6.99 -1.91
N ILE A 29 28.91 8.05 -1.10
CA ILE A 29 29.68 8.14 0.15
C ILE A 29 29.26 7.03 1.11
N GLU A 30 27.95 6.85 1.31
CA GLU A 30 27.37 5.85 2.21
C GLU A 30 27.67 4.42 1.78
N HIS A 31 27.57 4.12 0.48
CA HIS A 31 27.70 2.76 -0.05
C HIS A 31 29.14 2.37 -0.40
N LEU A 32 30.02 3.33 -0.72
CA LEU A 32 31.42 3.06 -1.05
C LEU A 32 32.36 3.31 0.15
N GLY A 33 31.89 3.98 1.21
CA GLY A 33 32.71 4.32 2.37
C GLY A 33 33.88 5.23 2.02
N VAL A 34 33.68 6.19 1.11
CA VAL A 34 34.69 7.15 0.65
C VAL A 34 34.37 8.52 1.25
N ASP A 35 35.38 9.22 1.80
CA ASP A 35 35.20 10.58 2.32
C ASP A 35 34.78 11.55 1.20
N ALA A 36 33.87 12.47 1.51
CA ALA A 36 33.32 13.45 0.55
C ALA A 36 34.41 14.29 -0.15
N ASP A 37 35.47 14.66 0.58
CA ASP A 37 36.61 15.45 0.08
C ASP A 37 37.53 14.68 -0.89
N LYS A 38 37.35 13.36 -1.02
CA LYS A 38 38.08 12.51 -1.97
C LYS A 38 37.29 12.20 -3.23
N LEU A 39 36.00 12.54 -3.29
CA LEU A 39 35.15 12.30 -4.45
C LEU A 39 35.27 13.44 -5.45
N SER A 40 35.52 13.10 -6.72
CA SER A 40 35.53 14.05 -7.83
C SER A 40 34.25 13.98 -8.66
N ALA A 41 33.69 12.78 -8.80
CA ALA A 41 32.43 12.55 -9.48
C ALA A 41 31.77 11.25 -9.01
N THR A 42 30.45 11.15 -9.14
CA THR A 42 29.70 9.89 -9.01
C THR A 42 29.07 9.55 -10.35
N VAL A 43 28.93 8.26 -10.66
CA VAL A 43 28.42 7.75 -11.93
C VAL A 43 27.46 6.60 -11.64
N ALA A 44 26.16 6.81 -11.80
CA ALA A 44 25.16 5.75 -11.69
C ALA A 44 24.95 5.08 -13.05
N VAL A 45 24.91 3.75 -13.07
CA VAL A 45 24.69 2.98 -14.29
C VAL A 45 23.58 1.95 -14.07
N THR A 46 22.61 1.92 -14.98
CA THR A 46 21.54 0.91 -14.97
C THR A 46 21.85 -0.15 -16.05
N PRO A 47 22.09 -1.42 -15.67
CA PRO A 47 22.20 -2.52 -16.64
C PRO A 47 20.80 -3.01 -17.09
N ASP A 48 20.73 -3.69 -18.24
CA ASP A 48 19.48 -4.29 -18.77
C ASP A 48 18.84 -5.34 -17.84
N ASP A 49 19.63 -5.97 -16.95
CA ASP A 49 19.13 -6.92 -15.95
C ASP A 49 18.48 -6.19 -14.75
N ARG A 50 17.15 -6.25 -14.62
CA ARG A 50 16.43 -5.71 -13.45
C ARG A 50 16.90 -6.40 -12.15
N GLY A 51 17.22 -5.60 -11.14
CA GLY A 51 17.47 -6.06 -9.76
C GLY A 51 18.79 -5.60 -9.12
N PHE A 52 19.66 -4.93 -9.87
CA PHE A 52 20.94 -4.43 -9.38
C PHE A 52 21.14 -2.96 -9.79
N GLN A 53 21.45 -2.11 -8.81
CA GLN A 53 21.87 -0.73 -9.06
C GLN A 53 23.40 -0.68 -8.99
N LEU A 54 24.05 -0.22 -10.07
CA LEU A 54 25.50 0.01 -10.08
C LEU A 54 25.76 1.48 -9.75
N VAL A 55 26.45 1.72 -8.64
CA VAL A 55 26.93 3.06 -8.26
C VAL A 55 28.44 3.07 -8.43
N THR A 56 28.94 3.78 -9.44
CA THR A 56 30.37 4.03 -9.66
C THR A 56 30.73 5.39 -9.07
N ALA A 57 31.92 5.57 -8.54
CA ALA A 57 32.46 6.85 -8.14
C ALA A 57 33.91 6.98 -8.59
N ALA A 58 34.33 8.20 -8.89
CA ALA A 58 35.69 8.54 -9.26
C ALA A 58 36.24 9.62 -8.32
N GLY A 59 37.51 9.49 -7.93
CA GLY A 59 38.15 10.41 -7.00
C GLY A 59 39.58 10.03 -6.60
N ASP A 60 40.13 10.73 -5.62
CA ASP A 60 41.50 10.52 -5.10
C ASP A 60 41.52 9.39 -4.06
N PHE A 61 41.22 8.15 -4.48
CA PHE A 61 41.27 6.96 -3.63
C PHE A 61 41.76 5.69 -4.38
N ASP A 62 42.68 4.95 -3.75
CA ASP A 62 43.24 3.70 -4.29
C ASP A 62 42.67 2.44 -3.60
N ARG A 63 41.82 2.61 -2.58
CA ARG A 63 41.25 1.54 -1.75
C ARG A 63 39.96 2.00 -1.09
N LEU A 64 38.95 1.13 -1.06
CA LEU A 64 37.76 1.29 -0.23
C LEU A 64 38.01 0.79 1.19
N GLU A 65 37.55 1.53 2.21
CA GLU A 65 37.72 1.16 3.62
C GLU A 65 36.71 0.11 4.10
N GLN A 66 35.63 -0.10 3.34
CA GLN A 66 34.52 -1.01 3.64
C GLN A 66 34.70 -2.39 2.97
N GLY A 67 34.33 -3.46 3.69
CA GLY A 67 34.23 -4.85 3.20
C GLY A 67 35.48 -5.73 3.34
N GLU A 68 35.28 -7.05 3.31
CA GLU A 68 36.36 -8.04 3.26
C GLU A 68 36.87 -8.17 1.81
N THR A 69 38.17 -8.05 1.59
CA THR A 69 38.76 -8.19 0.24
C THR A 69 38.74 -9.65 -0.18
N LEU A 70 37.93 -9.97 -1.19
CA LEU A 70 37.76 -11.33 -1.71
C LEU A 70 38.71 -11.63 -2.87
N ALA A 71 38.98 -10.65 -3.75
CA ALA A 71 39.87 -10.85 -4.88
C ALA A 71 40.68 -9.61 -5.29
N VAL A 72 41.82 -9.83 -5.97
CA VAL A 72 42.67 -8.78 -6.55
C VAL A 72 43.05 -9.13 -8.00
N GLY A 73 43.12 -8.11 -8.86
CA GLY A 73 43.50 -8.29 -10.26
C GLY A 73 44.96 -8.71 -10.45
N ALA A 74 45.19 -9.65 -11.35
CA ALA A 74 46.52 -10.19 -11.63
C ALA A 74 47.45 -9.13 -12.26
N GLY A 75 48.51 -8.74 -11.55
CA GLY A 75 49.57 -7.89 -12.08
C GLY A 75 50.52 -8.65 -13.00
N ASP A 76 51.02 -7.99 -14.04
CA ASP A 76 52.14 -8.52 -14.84
C ASP A 76 53.40 -8.58 -13.96
N ASP A 77 53.98 -9.77 -13.85
CA ASP A 77 55.15 -10.09 -13.03
C ASP A 77 56.30 -9.09 -13.23
N THR A 78 56.50 -8.18 -12.26
CA THR A 78 57.84 -7.71 -11.90
C THR A 78 57.99 -7.66 -10.39
N THR A 79 58.77 -8.62 -9.89
CA THR A 79 59.36 -8.72 -8.55
C THR A 79 59.69 -7.38 -7.90
N ASP A 80 59.08 -7.11 -6.75
CA ASP A 80 59.80 -6.53 -5.62
C ASP A 80 59.28 -7.13 -4.31
N GLU A 81 60.11 -7.98 -3.69
CA GLU A 81 59.87 -8.56 -2.38
C GLU A 81 60.05 -7.46 -1.32
N SER A 82 58.97 -6.88 -0.77
CA SER A 82 58.93 -6.35 0.60
C SER A 82 57.56 -5.74 0.96
N SER A 83 56.64 -6.57 1.46
CA SER A 83 55.90 -6.32 2.71
C SER A 83 54.94 -7.49 2.95
N ALA A 84 55.42 -8.46 3.71
CA ALA A 84 54.55 -9.42 4.39
C ALA A 84 53.99 -8.73 5.63
N ASN A 85 52.66 -8.63 5.74
CA ASN A 85 51.88 -9.23 6.83
C ASN A 85 50.39 -8.86 6.72
N THR A 86 49.54 -9.85 7.09
CA THR A 86 48.06 -9.88 7.20
C THR A 86 47.29 -9.83 5.87
N ALA A 87 46.38 -10.74 5.48
CA ALA A 87 45.73 -11.90 6.09
C ALA A 87 45.40 -12.97 5.00
N SER A 88 44.92 -14.13 5.43
CA SER A 88 44.67 -15.35 4.63
C SER A 88 43.62 -15.18 3.51
N GLU A 89 43.77 -15.96 2.43
CA GLU A 89 42.71 -16.36 1.47
C GLU A 89 42.13 -15.33 0.44
N VAL A 90 42.90 -14.32 0.00
CA VAL A 90 42.46 -13.44 -1.12
C VAL A 90 42.77 -14.07 -2.49
N GLU A 91 41.77 -14.25 -3.35
CA GLU A 91 41.91 -14.81 -4.69
C GLU A 91 42.61 -13.81 -5.64
N THR A 92 43.59 -14.26 -6.42
CA THR A 92 44.12 -13.44 -7.54
C THR A 92 43.41 -13.86 -8.83
N THR A 93 42.68 -12.94 -9.46
CA THR A 93 41.87 -13.22 -10.64
C THR A 93 42.33 -12.42 -11.86
N ALA A 94 42.26 -13.03 -13.05
CA ALA A 94 42.44 -12.34 -14.33
C ALA A 94 41.16 -11.60 -14.78
N GLU A 95 40.07 -11.71 -14.01
CA GLU A 95 38.77 -11.09 -14.28
C GLU A 95 38.70 -9.63 -13.82
N LEU A 96 39.76 -9.10 -13.18
CA LEU A 96 39.89 -7.71 -12.73
C LEU A 96 41.21 -7.11 -13.26
N PRO A 97 41.26 -5.80 -13.57
CA PRO A 97 42.50 -5.12 -13.97
C PRO A 97 43.57 -5.16 -12.87
N ALA A 98 44.85 -5.09 -13.25
CA ALA A 98 45.97 -5.11 -12.32
C ALA A 98 45.87 -3.95 -11.31
N GLY A 99 45.91 -4.25 -10.01
CA GLY A 99 45.78 -3.25 -8.95
C GLY A 99 44.34 -3.03 -8.45
N TRP A 100 43.33 -3.53 -9.16
CA TRP A 100 41.94 -3.46 -8.75
C TRP A 100 41.60 -4.53 -7.71
N ARG A 101 40.67 -4.21 -6.81
CA ARG A 101 40.26 -5.05 -5.69
C ARG A 101 38.76 -5.25 -5.68
N LEU A 102 38.32 -6.47 -5.43
CA LEU A 102 36.93 -6.82 -5.16
C LEU A 102 36.79 -7.10 -3.67
N ALA A 103 35.84 -6.44 -3.03
CA ALA A 103 35.46 -6.62 -1.64
C ALA A 103 33.95 -6.86 -1.52
N GLU A 104 33.51 -7.49 -0.44
CA GLU A 104 32.08 -7.64 -0.12
C GLU A 104 31.81 -7.11 1.28
N ALA A 105 30.71 -6.37 1.41
CA ALA A 105 30.17 -5.85 2.66
C ALA A 105 28.66 -6.10 2.67
N ASP A 106 28.18 -6.99 3.53
CA ASP A 106 26.76 -7.33 3.69
C ASP A 106 26.03 -7.69 2.38
N GLU A 107 25.17 -6.80 1.87
CA GLU A 107 24.41 -6.98 0.62
C GLU A 107 25.01 -6.25 -0.59
N THR A 108 26.28 -5.85 -0.47
CA THR A 108 26.98 -5.00 -1.44
C THR A 108 28.31 -5.61 -1.86
N ALA A 109 28.51 -5.77 -3.17
CA ALA A 109 29.80 -6.13 -3.75
C ALA A 109 30.48 -4.87 -4.29
N LEU A 110 31.75 -4.67 -3.95
CA LEU A 110 32.52 -3.45 -4.19
C LEU A 110 33.74 -3.77 -5.05
N VAL A 111 33.99 -3.01 -6.11
CA VAL A 111 35.22 -3.09 -6.89
C VAL A 111 35.91 -1.74 -6.95
N ALA A 112 37.22 -1.66 -6.72
CA ALA A 112 37.95 -0.39 -6.79
C ALA A 112 39.40 -0.53 -7.25
N GLY A 113 39.88 0.46 -8.01
CA GLY A 113 41.26 0.60 -8.47
C GLY A 113 41.45 1.86 -9.30
N ASP A 114 42.66 2.42 -9.29
CA ASP A 114 43.06 3.58 -10.09
C ASP A 114 42.12 4.81 -9.99
N GLY A 115 41.67 5.15 -8.77
CA GLY A 115 40.79 6.30 -8.55
C GLY A 115 39.33 6.07 -8.94
N VAL A 116 38.94 4.84 -9.28
CA VAL A 116 37.56 4.44 -9.62
C VAL A 116 37.10 3.37 -8.64
N ALA A 117 35.86 3.47 -8.18
CA ALA A 117 35.18 2.47 -7.38
C ALA A 117 33.78 2.22 -7.90
N ALA A 118 33.25 1.01 -7.79
CA ALA A 118 31.87 0.69 -8.09
C ALA A 118 31.28 -0.26 -7.04
N ALA A 119 30.03 0.00 -6.66
CA ALA A 119 29.22 -0.81 -5.77
C ALA A 119 28.06 -1.43 -6.56
N VAL A 120 27.82 -2.72 -6.33
CA VAL A 120 26.62 -3.43 -6.76
C VAL A 120 25.82 -3.78 -5.52
N ASN A 121 24.65 -3.15 -5.37
CA ASN A 121 23.69 -3.50 -4.33
C ASN A 121 22.70 -4.53 -4.89
N GLY A 122 22.43 -5.60 -4.14
CA GLY A 122 21.26 -6.42 -4.42
C GLY A 122 20.02 -5.75 -3.82
N SER A 123 19.18 -5.09 -4.63
CA SER A 123 17.88 -4.67 -4.14
C SER A 123 17.05 -5.93 -3.89
N SER A 124 16.79 -6.27 -2.63
CA SER A 124 15.62 -7.11 -2.34
C SER A 124 14.40 -6.29 -2.77
N PRO A 125 13.60 -6.73 -3.75
CA PRO A 125 12.27 -6.17 -3.90
C PRO A 125 11.59 -6.31 -2.54
N SER A 126 10.90 -5.27 -2.08
CA SER A 126 9.99 -5.41 -0.92
C SER A 126 9.18 -6.70 -1.11
N PRO A 127 9.06 -7.57 -0.09
CA PRO A 127 8.35 -8.83 -0.25
C PRO A 127 6.86 -8.53 -0.37
N THR A 128 6.38 -8.25 -1.58
CA THR A 128 5.00 -8.60 -1.93
C THR A 128 4.93 -10.11 -1.96
N PRO A 129 4.03 -10.75 -1.19
CA PRO A 129 3.99 -12.20 -1.11
C PRO A 129 3.44 -12.75 -2.43
N ARG A 130 4.31 -13.14 -3.35
CA ARG A 130 3.95 -14.01 -4.47
C ARG A 130 5.01 -15.08 -4.62
N ARG A 131 4.53 -16.32 -4.53
CA ARG A 131 5.22 -17.56 -4.82
C ARG A 131 5.99 -17.47 -6.14
N GLY A 132 7.28 -17.76 -6.08
CA GLY A 132 8.17 -17.90 -7.21
C GLY A 132 9.56 -18.22 -6.67
N SER A 133 10.01 -19.45 -6.89
CA SER A 133 11.35 -20.02 -6.67
C SER A 133 12.32 -19.17 -5.82
N SER A 134 12.47 -19.53 -4.55
CA SER A 134 13.49 -18.92 -3.67
C SER A 134 14.89 -19.27 -4.17
N THR A 135 15.48 -18.41 -5.00
CA THR A 135 16.93 -18.41 -5.22
C THR A 135 17.62 -18.25 -3.86
N SER A 136 18.56 -19.15 -3.57
CA SER A 136 19.23 -19.18 -2.28
C SER A 136 20.04 -17.90 -2.04
N ARG A 137 20.24 -17.50 -0.78
CA ARG A 137 21.05 -16.33 -0.42
C ARG A 137 22.48 -16.42 -0.99
N GLU A 138 23.01 -17.64 -1.12
CA GLU A 138 24.32 -17.94 -1.70
C GLU A 138 24.32 -17.71 -3.23
N GLU A 139 23.32 -18.18 -3.98
CA GLU A 139 23.21 -17.94 -5.43
C GLU A 139 23.01 -16.45 -5.78
N ARG A 140 22.35 -15.68 -4.91
CA ARG A 140 22.25 -14.22 -5.06
C ARG A 140 23.58 -13.53 -4.79
N GLY A 141 24.35 -14.01 -3.81
CA GLY A 141 25.71 -13.53 -3.51
C GLY A 141 26.68 -13.79 -4.66
N ASP A 142 26.70 -15.02 -5.19
CA ASP A 142 27.54 -15.39 -6.33
C ASP A 142 27.20 -14.57 -7.58
N ARG A 143 25.91 -14.36 -7.87
CA ARG A 143 25.46 -13.54 -8.99
C ARG A 143 25.82 -12.06 -8.82
N ARG A 144 25.77 -11.55 -7.58
CA ARG A 144 26.18 -10.18 -7.22
C ARG A 144 27.69 -9.99 -7.43
N LEU A 145 28.50 -10.96 -7.01
CA LEU A 145 29.96 -10.96 -7.21
C LEU A 145 30.34 -11.05 -8.70
N GLU A 146 29.65 -11.89 -9.48
CA GLU A 146 29.84 -11.97 -10.93
C GLU A 146 29.47 -10.66 -11.63
N THR A 147 28.37 -10.03 -11.20
CA THR A 147 27.92 -8.72 -11.71
C THR A 147 28.92 -7.61 -11.37
N ALA A 148 29.47 -7.59 -10.16
CA ALA A 148 30.50 -6.63 -9.76
C ALA A 148 31.80 -6.81 -10.57
N ARG A 149 32.22 -8.06 -10.85
CA ARG A 149 33.37 -8.35 -11.73
C ARG A 149 33.10 -7.96 -13.19
N ALA A 150 31.88 -8.10 -13.68
CA ALA A 150 31.49 -7.67 -15.02
C ALA A 150 31.47 -6.13 -15.13
N ALA A 151 30.89 -5.46 -14.13
CA ALA A 151 30.85 -4.01 -14.05
C ALA A 151 32.24 -3.37 -13.95
N GLY A 152 33.14 -3.92 -13.15
CA GLY A 152 34.52 -3.43 -13.06
C GLY A 152 35.30 -3.57 -14.37
N ARG A 153 35.07 -4.64 -15.14
CA ARG A 153 35.67 -4.81 -16.47
C ARG A 153 35.16 -3.78 -17.47
N ALA A 154 33.85 -3.57 -17.48
CA ALA A 154 33.26 -2.70 -18.45
C ALA A 154 33.38 -1.21 -18.10
N ALA A 155 33.45 -0.83 -16.82
CA ALA A 155 33.84 0.53 -16.44
C ALA A 155 35.23 0.90 -16.98
N ALA A 156 36.17 -0.04 -16.98
CA ALA A 156 37.50 0.14 -17.57
C ALA A 156 37.49 0.15 -19.11
N ASP A 157 36.80 -0.80 -19.75
CA ASP A 157 36.73 -0.89 -21.23
C ASP A 157 35.88 0.22 -21.87
N GLU A 158 34.84 0.74 -21.18
CA GLU A 158 33.89 1.73 -21.71
C GLU A 158 34.39 3.16 -21.51
N ALA A 159 35.11 3.46 -20.43
CA ALA A 159 35.76 4.77 -20.23
C ALA A 159 36.80 5.05 -21.33
N ASP A 160 37.58 4.04 -21.72
CA ASP A 160 38.53 4.13 -22.83
C ASP A 160 37.80 4.23 -24.19
N ARG A 161 36.73 3.44 -24.40
CA ARG A 161 35.93 3.47 -25.64
C ARG A 161 35.16 4.78 -25.83
N PHE A 162 34.69 5.40 -24.75
CA PHE A 162 33.97 6.68 -24.73
C PHE A 162 34.88 7.88 -25.01
N ALA A 163 36.09 7.90 -24.44
CA ALA A 163 37.09 8.92 -24.77
C ALA A 163 37.51 8.86 -26.26
N GLU A 164 37.36 7.70 -26.90
CA GLU A 164 37.70 7.45 -28.30
C GLU A 164 36.50 7.56 -29.29
N ALA A 165 35.24 7.54 -28.82
CA ALA A 165 34.04 7.61 -29.65
C ALA A 165 33.68 9.04 -30.09
N SER A 166 33.07 9.19 -31.27
CA SER A 166 32.71 10.49 -31.86
C SER A 166 31.78 11.33 -30.96
N LEU A 167 30.85 10.67 -30.25
CA LEU A 167 29.93 11.31 -29.31
C LEU A 167 30.65 11.76 -28.03
N GLY A 168 31.47 10.91 -27.42
CA GLY A 168 32.22 11.24 -26.20
C GLY A 168 33.27 12.33 -26.41
N ALA A 169 33.98 12.31 -27.54
CA ALA A 169 34.93 13.37 -27.91
C ALA A 169 34.27 14.75 -28.10
N ALA A 170 33.00 14.79 -28.50
CA ALA A 170 32.21 16.02 -28.67
C ALA A 170 31.49 16.47 -27.39
N ALA A 171 30.97 15.51 -26.60
CA ALA A 171 30.21 15.75 -25.39
C ALA A 171 31.09 16.14 -24.19
N LEU A 172 32.21 15.45 -23.96
CA LEU A 172 33.08 15.67 -22.79
C LEU A 172 33.57 17.12 -22.63
N PRO A 173 34.03 17.82 -23.68
CA PRO A 173 34.49 19.20 -23.54
C PRO A 173 33.37 20.21 -23.28
N ARG A 174 32.11 19.87 -23.59
CA ARG A 174 30.95 20.77 -23.46
C ARG A 174 30.16 20.52 -22.19
N LEU A 175 29.90 19.26 -21.88
CA LEU A 175 29.07 18.85 -20.76
C LEU A 175 29.85 18.80 -19.44
N GLY A 176 31.19 18.79 -19.47
CA GLY A 176 32.02 18.70 -18.26
C GLY A 176 31.96 19.92 -17.32
N GLY A 177 31.20 20.96 -17.66
CA GLY A 177 30.91 22.12 -16.82
C GLY A 177 29.57 22.07 -16.10
N PHE A 178 28.70 21.11 -16.44
CA PHE A 178 27.36 20.95 -15.87
C PHE A 178 27.41 20.09 -14.60
N GLU A 179 26.45 20.26 -13.69
CA GLU A 179 26.40 19.55 -12.42
C GLU A 179 26.14 18.06 -12.63
N THR A 180 25.15 17.75 -13.47
CA THR A 180 24.76 16.38 -13.84
C THR A 180 24.91 16.16 -15.34
N VAL A 181 25.49 15.04 -15.76
CA VAL A 181 25.59 14.64 -17.17
C VAL A 181 24.95 13.27 -17.39
N LEU A 182 23.91 13.22 -18.22
CA LEU A 182 23.23 12.02 -18.69
C LEU A 182 23.81 11.58 -20.04
N LEU A 183 24.08 10.29 -20.18
CA LEU A 183 24.63 9.70 -21.40
C LEU A 183 23.84 8.46 -21.81
N VAL A 184 23.45 8.42 -23.08
CA VAL A 184 22.65 7.36 -23.71
C VAL A 184 23.35 6.93 -25.01
N PRO A 185 24.17 5.86 -24.97
CA PRO A 185 24.99 5.44 -26.09
C PRO A 185 24.22 4.69 -27.20
N ASP A 186 23.03 4.18 -26.86
CA ASP A 186 22.06 3.51 -27.74
C ASP A 186 20.65 3.90 -27.27
N ALA A 187 19.95 4.69 -28.09
CA ALA A 187 18.59 5.15 -27.80
C ALA A 187 17.51 4.09 -28.12
N ALA A 188 17.81 3.09 -28.95
CA ALA A 188 16.84 2.10 -29.41
C ALA A 188 16.63 0.95 -28.42
N GLY A 189 17.56 0.76 -27.48
CA GLY A 189 17.57 -0.38 -26.55
C GLY A 189 17.22 -0.06 -25.09
N GLY A 190 16.86 1.18 -24.74
CA GLY A 190 16.85 1.64 -23.34
C GLY A 190 15.57 1.70 -22.54
N PRO A 191 15.64 1.72 -21.19
CA PRO A 191 14.49 1.80 -20.28
C PRO A 191 13.85 3.20 -20.24
N PHE A 192 14.15 4.03 -21.23
CA PHE A 192 13.58 5.37 -21.38
C PHE A 192 12.10 5.24 -21.71
N PRO A 193 11.29 6.29 -21.43
CA PRO A 193 9.94 6.34 -21.98
C PRO A 193 10.00 6.10 -23.49
N SER A 194 9.00 5.42 -24.02
CA SER A 194 8.82 5.04 -25.43
C SER A 194 8.70 6.22 -26.42
N ARG A 195 9.20 7.40 -26.05
CA ARG A 195 9.02 8.72 -26.67
C ARG A 195 10.31 9.34 -27.22
N VAL A 196 11.47 8.67 -27.15
CA VAL A 196 12.67 9.12 -27.86
C VAL A 196 12.42 8.93 -29.36
N PRO A 197 12.63 9.95 -30.22
CA PRO A 197 12.39 9.81 -31.66
C PRO A 197 13.27 8.73 -32.30
N ASP A 198 12.70 7.93 -33.19
CA ASP A 198 13.39 6.80 -33.86
C ASP A 198 14.58 7.26 -34.72
N GLU A 199 14.62 8.54 -35.10
CA GLU A 199 15.73 9.17 -35.83
C GLU A 199 16.98 9.42 -34.98
N VAL A 200 16.90 9.23 -33.66
CA VAL A 200 18.01 9.43 -32.70
C VAL A 200 18.67 8.09 -32.38
N ASP A 201 19.97 7.98 -32.66
CA ASP A 201 20.77 6.76 -32.42
C ASP A 201 21.41 6.76 -31.03
N ALA A 202 21.83 7.94 -30.56
CA ALA A 202 22.42 8.15 -29.24
C ALA A 202 22.35 9.64 -28.84
N PHE A 203 22.39 9.94 -27.54
CA PHE A 203 22.49 11.33 -27.08
C PHE A 203 23.22 11.47 -25.74
N ALA A 204 23.60 12.70 -25.42
CA ALA A 204 24.13 13.14 -24.14
C ALA A 204 23.42 14.42 -23.72
N ALA A 205 23.15 14.60 -22.42
CA ALA A 205 22.57 15.81 -21.86
C ALA A 205 23.39 16.25 -20.63
N GLY A 206 23.63 17.54 -20.46
CA GLY A 206 24.21 18.14 -19.27
C GLY A 206 23.21 19.11 -18.66
N PHE A 207 23.01 19.02 -17.35
CA PHE A 207 22.06 19.80 -16.58
C PHE A 207 22.80 20.72 -15.61
N GLU A 208 22.52 22.02 -15.63
CA GLU A 208 23.16 22.98 -14.72
C GLU A 208 22.76 22.71 -13.28
N VAL A 209 21.50 22.30 -13.09
CA VAL A 209 20.93 21.82 -11.84
C VAL A 209 20.43 20.40 -12.06
N ALA A 210 20.71 19.49 -11.12
CA ALA A 210 20.24 18.11 -11.22
C ALA A 210 18.71 18.06 -11.42
N PRO A 211 18.17 17.16 -12.28
CA PRO A 211 16.73 17.09 -12.56
C PRO A 211 15.81 16.90 -11.34
N GLU A 212 16.36 16.37 -10.25
CA GLU A 212 15.70 16.16 -8.96
C GLU A 212 15.65 17.41 -8.08
N ASP A 213 16.57 18.37 -8.30
CA ASP A 213 16.68 19.63 -7.56
C ASP A 213 16.10 20.83 -8.36
N LEU A 214 15.62 20.60 -9.59
CA LEU A 214 14.94 21.60 -10.43
C LEU A 214 13.74 22.27 -9.75
N ARG A 215 13.13 21.61 -8.76
CA ARG A 215 11.97 22.14 -8.00
C ARG A 215 12.33 23.31 -7.09
N ASP A 216 13.60 23.42 -6.70
CA ASP A 216 14.09 24.42 -5.75
C ASP A 216 14.78 25.61 -6.45
N VAL A 217 14.73 25.66 -7.78
CA VAL A 217 15.37 26.72 -8.58
C VAL A 217 14.43 27.92 -8.74
N ASP A 218 14.84 29.05 -8.16
CA ASP A 218 14.22 30.35 -8.44
C ASP A 218 14.69 30.88 -9.83
N GLY A 219 13.96 30.57 -10.90
CA GLY A 219 14.18 31.13 -12.24
C GLY A 219 14.47 30.09 -13.34
N THR A 220 15.48 30.35 -14.16
CA THR A 220 15.85 29.53 -15.34
C THR A 220 17.17 28.81 -15.11
N ALA A 221 17.32 27.60 -15.65
CA ALA A 221 18.58 26.83 -15.69
C ALA A 221 19.05 26.63 -17.14
N GLU A 222 20.36 26.57 -17.37
CA GLU A 222 20.96 26.26 -18.66
C GLU A 222 21.26 24.75 -18.76
N ASN A 223 20.81 24.10 -19.83
CA ASN A 223 21.06 22.69 -20.13
C ASN A 223 21.69 22.58 -21.52
N ALA A 224 22.43 21.51 -21.79
CA ALA A 224 23.04 21.28 -23.10
C ALA A 224 22.91 19.83 -23.56
N TYR A 225 22.67 19.62 -24.84
CA TYR A 225 22.47 18.31 -25.46
C TYR A 225 23.43 18.08 -26.62
N VAL A 226 23.88 16.84 -26.77
CA VAL A 226 24.64 16.35 -27.93
C VAL A 226 23.94 15.12 -28.47
N ILE A 227 23.41 15.21 -29.69
CA ILE A 227 22.54 14.21 -30.30
C ILE A 227 23.25 13.63 -31.52
N ARG A 228 23.27 12.30 -31.62
CA ARG A 228 23.70 11.55 -32.80
C ARG A 228 22.47 11.03 -33.53
N PRO A 229 22.20 11.51 -34.76
CA PRO A 229 21.17 10.94 -35.60
C PRO A 229 21.52 9.51 -36.04
N THR A 230 20.51 8.71 -36.40
CA THR A 230 20.71 7.43 -37.09
C THR A 230 21.36 7.63 -38.46
N ALA A 231 22.12 6.64 -38.93
CA ALA A 231 22.88 6.75 -40.18
C ALA A 231 22.00 6.92 -41.43
N ASP A 232 20.71 6.58 -41.33
CA ASP A 232 19.71 6.67 -42.38
C ASP A 232 18.77 7.88 -42.22
N ALA A 233 18.72 8.50 -41.03
CA ALA A 233 18.09 9.80 -40.85
C ALA A 233 18.90 10.89 -41.56
N GLY A 234 18.22 11.87 -42.16
CA GLY A 234 18.86 13.05 -42.72
C GLY A 234 19.45 13.97 -41.64
N ASP A 235 19.54 15.26 -41.94
CA ASP A 235 19.69 16.26 -40.88
C ASP A 235 18.42 16.23 -40.02
N LEU A 236 18.52 15.98 -38.70
CA LEU A 236 17.40 16.11 -37.77
C LEU A 236 16.83 17.53 -37.88
N ASP A 237 15.52 17.66 -38.08
CA ASP A 237 14.82 18.93 -38.01
C ASP A 237 14.73 19.43 -36.56
N ASP A 238 14.46 20.74 -36.42
CA ASP A 238 14.42 21.38 -35.10
C ASP A 238 13.23 20.88 -34.25
N GLU A 239 12.17 20.37 -34.88
CA GLU A 239 10.98 19.81 -34.20
C GLU A 239 11.31 18.48 -33.52
N THR A 240 12.01 17.57 -34.22
CA THR A 240 12.51 16.31 -33.65
C THR A 240 13.49 16.54 -32.52
N VAL A 241 14.35 17.56 -32.66
CA VAL A 241 15.32 17.97 -31.61
C VAL A 241 14.58 18.48 -30.38
N GLU A 242 13.57 19.33 -30.56
CA GLU A 242 12.74 19.85 -29.48
C GLU A 242 11.95 18.73 -28.77
N GLN A 243 11.39 17.79 -29.53
CA GLN A 243 10.70 16.62 -29.00
C GLN A 243 11.62 15.74 -28.14
N LEU A 244 12.86 15.51 -28.58
CA LEU A 244 13.85 14.80 -27.78
C LEU A 244 14.15 15.55 -26.47
N VAL A 245 14.43 16.85 -26.54
CA VAL A 245 14.74 17.65 -25.34
C VAL A 245 13.58 17.61 -24.35
N ARG A 246 12.34 17.80 -24.80
CA ARG A 246 11.14 17.71 -23.94
C ARG A 246 10.89 16.31 -23.35
N SER A 247 11.39 15.27 -24.01
CA SER A 247 11.25 13.89 -23.54
C SER A 247 12.31 13.51 -22.50
N VAL A 248 13.49 14.11 -22.59
CA VAL A 248 14.65 13.85 -21.72
C VAL A 248 14.66 14.78 -20.50
N ASP A 249 14.22 16.03 -20.69
CA ASP A 249 14.21 17.06 -19.67
C ASP A 249 12.82 17.23 -19.04
N PRO A 250 12.66 17.02 -17.72
CA PRO A 250 11.41 17.35 -17.07
C PRO A 250 11.15 18.87 -17.04
N ALA A 251 12.14 19.73 -17.27
CA ALA A 251 12.02 21.20 -17.28
C ALA A 251 11.44 21.75 -18.60
N VAL A 252 10.85 22.95 -18.55
CA VAL A 252 10.17 23.59 -19.69
C VAL A 252 11.21 24.36 -20.50
N PRO A 253 11.53 23.97 -21.75
CA PRO A 253 12.45 24.76 -22.56
C PRO A 253 11.82 26.10 -22.95
N ILE A 254 12.48 27.20 -22.59
CA ILE A 254 12.11 28.58 -22.90
C ILE A 254 12.87 29.07 -24.14
N GLU A 255 14.14 28.66 -24.25
CA GLU A 255 15.03 28.97 -25.37
C GLU A 255 15.75 27.68 -25.78
N LEU A 256 15.82 27.42 -27.10
CA LEU A 256 16.53 26.29 -27.68
C LEU A 256 17.34 26.79 -28.88
N ASP A 257 18.67 26.63 -28.79
CA ASP A 257 19.60 26.97 -29.86
C ASP A 257 20.30 25.71 -30.36
N SER A 258 20.00 25.30 -31.60
CA SER A 258 20.59 24.11 -32.21
C SER A 258 21.72 24.47 -33.19
N THR A 259 22.87 23.78 -33.06
CA THR A 259 24.03 23.88 -33.96
C THR A 259 24.44 22.51 -34.45
N ARG A 260 24.64 22.36 -35.77
CA ARG A 260 24.99 21.06 -36.38
C ARG A 260 26.48 21.05 -36.75
N ALA A 261 27.23 20.06 -36.25
CA ALA A 261 28.65 19.92 -36.51
C ALA A 261 29.09 18.45 -36.49
N ASP A 262 29.93 18.05 -37.46
CA ASP A 262 30.56 16.72 -37.52
C ASP A 262 29.59 15.52 -37.42
N GLY A 263 28.38 15.66 -37.96
CA GLY A 263 27.34 14.62 -37.93
C GLY A 263 26.60 14.53 -36.60
N LEU A 264 26.76 15.53 -35.72
CA LEU A 264 26.07 15.67 -34.45
C LEU A 264 25.20 16.94 -34.45
N VAL A 265 24.13 16.90 -33.66
CA VAL A 265 23.33 18.08 -33.32
C VAL A 265 23.65 18.48 -31.88
N LEU A 266 24.01 19.74 -31.69
CA LEU A 266 24.36 20.33 -30.41
C LEU A 266 23.24 21.28 -30.06
N VAL A 267 22.71 21.19 -28.85
CA VAL A 267 21.58 22.04 -28.42
C VAL A 267 21.99 22.70 -27.12
N ASP A 268 21.85 24.01 -27.05
CA ASP A 268 21.86 24.74 -25.79
C ASP A 268 20.41 25.08 -25.47
N ALA A 269 19.96 24.79 -24.25
CA ALA A 269 18.58 24.96 -23.81
C ALA A 269 18.55 25.82 -22.55
N VAL A 270 17.71 26.83 -22.50
CA VAL A 270 17.37 27.52 -21.25
C VAL A 270 16.02 26.99 -20.82
N VAL A 271 15.93 26.46 -19.61
CA VAL A 271 14.75 25.78 -19.10
C VAL A 271 14.20 26.42 -17.83
N GLU A 272 12.90 26.30 -17.61
CA GLU A 272 12.17 26.69 -16.41
C GLU A 272 11.72 25.45 -15.63
N ALA A 273 11.61 25.55 -14.31
CA ALA A 273 11.15 24.44 -13.48
C ALA A 273 9.77 23.91 -13.95
N PRO A 274 9.53 22.58 -13.93
CA PRO A 274 8.21 22.07 -14.24
C PRO A 274 7.16 22.54 -13.23
N PRO A 275 5.89 22.65 -13.64
CA PRO A 275 4.82 23.05 -12.73
C PRO A 275 4.61 21.99 -11.64
N THR A 276 4.30 22.44 -10.42
CA THR A 276 4.13 21.56 -9.25
C THR A 276 2.66 21.35 -8.91
N LEU A 277 2.28 20.11 -8.55
CA LEU A 277 0.93 19.83 -8.08
C LEU A 277 0.71 20.50 -6.73
N ASP A 278 -0.25 21.43 -6.65
CA ASP A 278 -0.63 22.10 -5.42
C ASP A 278 -2.16 22.26 -5.34
N ARG A 279 -2.80 21.32 -4.65
CA ARG A 279 -4.25 21.33 -4.43
C ARG A 279 -4.69 22.37 -3.41
N GLU A 280 -3.78 22.85 -2.56
CA GLU A 280 -4.12 23.84 -1.54
C GLU A 280 -4.13 25.26 -2.11
N ALA A 281 -3.37 25.49 -3.19
CA ALA A 281 -3.35 26.75 -3.92
C ALA A 281 -4.51 26.91 -4.91
N SER A 282 -5.03 25.82 -5.47
CA SER A 282 -6.14 25.84 -6.42
C SER A 282 -7.47 26.21 -5.75
N PRO A 283 -8.38 26.94 -6.44
CA PRO A 283 -9.75 27.13 -5.95
C PRO A 283 -10.45 25.79 -5.67
N ASP A 284 -11.19 25.68 -4.56
CA ASP A 284 -11.87 24.44 -4.17
C ASP A 284 -13.15 24.23 -5.02
N ALA A 285 -12.99 23.77 -6.25
CA ALA A 285 -14.05 23.57 -7.23
C ALA A 285 -14.36 22.07 -7.46
N GLY A 286 -15.61 21.69 -7.27
CA GLY A 286 -16.15 20.37 -7.63
C GLY A 286 -16.56 20.34 -9.10
N VAL A 287 -15.89 19.51 -9.90
CA VAL A 287 -16.18 19.34 -11.34
C VAL A 287 -16.60 17.92 -11.63
N ARG A 288 -17.70 17.77 -12.39
CA ARG A 288 -18.17 16.49 -12.92
C ARG A 288 -17.88 16.40 -14.41
N SER A 289 -17.22 15.33 -14.86
CA SER A 289 -17.10 14.99 -16.28
C SER A 289 -18.17 14.00 -16.71
N GLN A 290 -18.68 14.16 -17.93
CA GLN A 290 -19.59 13.20 -18.55
C GLN A 290 -19.33 13.10 -20.06
N PHE A 291 -19.15 11.87 -20.55
CA PHE A 291 -19.08 11.59 -21.98
C PHE A 291 -20.46 11.23 -22.55
N ASP A 292 -20.90 11.96 -23.58
CA ASP A 292 -22.07 11.61 -24.40
C ASP A 292 -21.62 10.87 -25.67
N ARG A 293 -21.80 9.55 -25.68
CA ARG A 293 -21.43 8.67 -26.80
C ARG A 293 -22.18 8.99 -28.09
N ALA A 294 -23.44 9.43 -28.00
CA ALA A 294 -24.26 9.73 -29.17
C ALA A 294 -23.87 11.04 -29.84
N ALA A 295 -23.49 12.04 -29.04
CA ALA A 295 -22.98 13.33 -29.51
C ALA A 295 -21.48 13.28 -29.84
N GLY A 296 -20.71 12.40 -29.19
CA GLY A 296 -19.25 12.36 -29.29
C GLY A 296 -18.60 13.56 -28.58
N THR A 297 -19.11 13.91 -27.40
CA THR A 297 -18.70 15.11 -26.67
C THR A 297 -18.49 14.80 -25.19
N VAL A 298 -17.46 15.39 -24.59
CA VAL A 298 -17.26 15.39 -23.13
C VAL A 298 -17.73 16.73 -22.59
N THR A 299 -18.53 16.71 -21.52
CA THR A 299 -18.96 17.92 -20.82
C THR A 299 -18.40 17.92 -19.40
N PHE A 300 -17.72 19.01 -19.04
CA PHE A 300 -17.34 19.32 -17.66
C PHE A 300 -18.34 20.30 -17.07
N GLU A 301 -19.00 19.92 -16.00
CA GLU A 301 -19.96 20.76 -15.26
C GLU A 301 -19.36 21.14 -13.92
N HIS A 302 -19.36 22.44 -13.59
CA HIS A 302 -19.05 22.90 -12.23
C HIS A 302 -20.27 22.64 -11.34
N ILE A 303 -20.15 21.69 -10.42
CA ILE A 303 -21.29 21.22 -9.62
C ILE A 303 -21.40 21.92 -8.26
N GLU A 304 -20.27 22.31 -7.67
CA GLU A 304 -20.20 22.98 -6.36
C GLU A 304 -18.80 23.58 -6.13
N GLY A 305 -18.66 24.47 -5.14
CA GLY A 305 -17.36 25.03 -4.74
C GLY A 305 -17.08 26.44 -5.27
N GLU A 306 -15.81 26.85 -5.20
CA GLU A 306 -15.35 28.18 -5.60
C GLU A 306 -15.32 28.34 -7.13
N ALA A 307 -15.57 29.57 -7.60
CA ALA A 307 -15.45 29.89 -9.01
C ALA A 307 -13.97 29.93 -9.41
N VAL A 308 -13.64 29.35 -10.56
CA VAL A 308 -12.26 29.31 -11.08
C VAL A 308 -12.11 30.39 -12.14
N PRO A 309 -11.11 31.30 -12.06
CA PRO A 309 -10.85 32.25 -13.14
C PRO A 309 -10.61 31.52 -14.47
N ALA A 310 -11.30 31.92 -15.53
CA ALA A 310 -11.15 31.26 -16.83
C ALA A 310 -9.73 31.42 -17.41
N ALA A 311 -9.01 32.46 -17.00
CA ALA A 311 -7.62 32.70 -17.38
C ALA A 311 -6.61 31.75 -16.72
N GLU A 312 -7.01 31.03 -15.68
CA GLU A 312 -6.19 30.04 -14.94
C GLU A 312 -6.69 28.61 -15.21
N LEU A 313 -7.67 28.45 -16.11
CA LEU A 313 -8.26 27.16 -16.44
C LEU A 313 -7.79 26.73 -17.83
N GLU A 314 -7.22 25.53 -17.91
CA GLU A 314 -6.77 24.94 -19.14
C GLU A 314 -7.60 23.72 -19.52
N VAL A 315 -8.00 23.66 -20.79
CA VAL A 315 -8.69 22.50 -21.37
C VAL A 315 -7.76 21.86 -22.39
N TRP A 316 -7.35 20.62 -22.14
CA TRP A 316 -6.50 19.85 -23.03
C TRP A 316 -7.30 18.77 -23.75
N HIS A 317 -7.18 18.69 -25.07
CA HIS A 317 -7.82 17.70 -25.94
C HIS A 317 -6.76 17.05 -26.84
N ASP A 318 -6.55 15.74 -26.69
CA ASP A 318 -5.58 14.96 -27.48
C ASP A 318 -4.17 15.60 -27.56
N GLY A 319 -3.76 16.20 -26.45
CA GLY A 319 -2.44 16.84 -26.29
C GLY A 319 -2.34 18.27 -26.82
N GLU A 320 -3.42 18.83 -27.34
CA GLU A 320 -3.50 20.25 -27.69
C GLU A 320 -4.32 21.01 -26.64
N GLU A 321 -3.82 22.17 -26.22
CA GLU A 321 -4.58 23.08 -25.38
C GLU A 321 -5.63 23.83 -26.23
N VAL A 322 -6.91 23.71 -25.86
CA VAL A 322 -8.07 24.27 -26.58
C VAL A 322 -8.85 25.31 -25.76
N SER A 323 -8.28 25.75 -24.63
CA SER A 323 -8.87 26.70 -23.66
C SER A 323 -9.42 27.96 -24.32
N ASP A 324 -8.64 28.62 -25.18
CA ASP A 324 -8.99 29.87 -25.88
C ASP A 324 -10.26 29.79 -26.73
N THR A 325 -10.63 28.59 -27.18
CA THR A 325 -11.78 28.37 -28.06
C THR A 325 -13.05 28.02 -27.27
N LEU A 326 -12.89 27.51 -26.04
CA LEU A 326 -13.98 26.95 -25.24
C LEU A 326 -14.36 27.84 -24.05
N LEU A 327 -13.43 28.64 -23.55
CA LEU A 327 -13.61 29.51 -22.41
C LEU A 327 -13.88 30.96 -22.87
N ASP A 328 -15.16 31.31 -23.03
CA ASP A 328 -15.60 32.67 -23.42
C ASP A 328 -15.99 33.56 -22.22
N GLY A 329 -15.96 33.03 -21.00
CA GLY A 329 -16.36 33.71 -19.75
C GLY A 329 -15.17 34.25 -18.96
N ASP A 330 -15.44 35.11 -17.96
CA ASP A 330 -14.41 35.60 -17.04
C ASP A 330 -14.05 34.54 -15.97
N GLU A 331 -15.01 33.71 -15.56
CA GLU A 331 -14.89 32.68 -14.51
C GLU A 331 -15.72 31.44 -14.89
N PHE A 332 -15.32 30.26 -14.41
CA PHE A 332 -16.06 28.99 -14.46
C PHE A 332 -16.65 28.72 -13.07
N ALA A 333 -17.97 28.85 -12.94
CA ALA A 333 -18.67 28.80 -11.66
C ALA A 333 -19.81 27.78 -11.67
N THR A 334 -20.38 27.49 -10.50
CA THR A 334 -21.41 26.45 -10.34
C THR A 334 -22.59 26.63 -11.30
N GLY A 335 -22.87 25.56 -12.06
CA GLY A 335 -23.88 25.50 -13.11
C GLY A 335 -23.37 25.86 -14.51
N ASP A 336 -22.10 26.26 -14.65
CA ASP A 336 -21.45 26.42 -15.94
C ASP A 336 -20.99 25.07 -16.49
N GLU A 337 -21.00 24.95 -17.81
CA GLU A 337 -20.64 23.75 -18.55
C GLU A 337 -19.62 24.08 -19.64
N ILE A 338 -18.56 23.27 -19.73
CA ILE A 338 -17.58 23.29 -20.81
C ILE A 338 -17.77 22.02 -21.62
N THR A 339 -18.22 22.16 -22.87
CA THR A 339 -18.40 21.01 -23.78
C THR A 339 -17.27 20.95 -24.80
N VAL A 340 -16.58 19.82 -24.84
CA VAL A 340 -15.50 19.49 -25.78
C VAL A 340 -16.02 18.50 -26.81
N GLU A 341 -15.85 18.79 -28.10
CA GLU A 341 -16.12 17.82 -29.18
C GLU A 341 -14.93 16.87 -29.32
N THR A 342 -15.12 15.59 -28.95
CA THR A 342 -14.04 14.60 -28.80
C THR A 342 -14.12 13.44 -29.79
N GLY A 343 -15.27 13.25 -30.45
CA GLY A 343 -15.50 12.03 -31.23
C GLY A 343 -15.71 10.80 -30.34
N GLN A 344 -15.20 9.64 -30.76
CA GLN A 344 -15.42 8.35 -30.08
C GLN A 344 -14.20 7.83 -29.32
N ILE A 345 -13.00 8.37 -29.57
CA ILE A 345 -11.77 8.05 -28.87
C ILE A 345 -11.00 9.37 -28.74
N ALA A 346 -10.71 9.76 -27.52
CA ALA A 346 -9.96 10.97 -27.18
C ALA A 346 -9.58 10.94 -25.69
N THR A 347 -8.61 11.77 -25.32
CA THR A 347 -8.32 12.09 -23.92
C THR A 347 -8.57 13.58 -23.68
N VAL A 348 -9.34 13.89 -22.64
CA VAL A 348 -9.63 15.29 -22.27
C VAL A 348 -9.29 15.53 -20.82
N THR A 349 -8.57 16.62 -20.54
CA THR A 349 -8.18 17.00 -19.19
C THR A 349 -8.58 18.45 -18.93
N LEU A 350 -9.22 18.68 -17.78
CA LEU A 350 -9.48 20.01 -17.24
C LEU A 350 -8.51 20.26 -16.08
N ARG A 351 -7.68 21.30 -16.22
CA ARG A 351 -6.60 21.62 -15.28
C ARG A 351 -6.71 23.08 -14.83
N TRP A 352 -6.45 23.35 -13.56
CA TRP A 352 -6.12 24.69 -13.09
C TRP A 352 -4.61 24.88 -13.14
N PHE A 353 -4.14 26.03 -13.64
CA PHE A 353 -2.74 26.38 -13.73
C PHE A 353 -2.52 27.85 -13.33
N ASP A 354 -1.68 28.05 -12.31
CA ASP A 354 -1.21 29.37 -11.89
C ASP A 354 0.17 29.64 -12.51
N PRO A 355 0.28 30.58 -13.48
CA PRO A 355 1.54 30.90 -14.12
C PRO A 355 2.51 31.69 -13.23
N ASP A 356 2.03 32.40 -12.21
CA ASP A 356 2.86 33.18 -11.29
C ASP A 356 3.49 32.26 -10.21
N ALA A 357 2.74 31.26 -9.75
CA ALA A 357 3.22 30.26 -8.80
C ALA A 357 3.85 29.02 -9.46
N ASN A 358 3.69 28.86 -10.78
CA ASN A 358 4.04 27.65 -11.53
C ASN A 358 3.45 26.38 -10.87
N ALA A 359 2.18 26.47 -10.49
CA ALA A 359 1.44 25.43 -9.77
C ALA A 359 0.23 24.97 -10.57
N TYR A 360 -0.18 23.71 -10.38
CA TYR A 360 -1.36 23.18 -11.05
C TYR A 360 -2.18 22.25 -10.15
N ASP A 361 -3.45 22.07 -10.52
CA ASP A 361 -4.30 20.99 -10.03
C ASP A 361 -5.15 20.42 -11.18
N THR A 362 -5.48 19.13 -11.12
CA THR A 362 -6.30 18.46 -12.13
C THR A 362 -7.70 18.22 -11.58
N TYR A 363 -8.67 19.02 -12.03
CA TYR A 363 -10.06 18.89 -11.61
C TYR A 363 -10.74 17.65 -12.20
N ALA A 364 -10.51 17.38 -13.48
CA ALA A 364 -11.15 16.25 -14.14
C ALA A 364 -10.32 15.72 -15.30
N ARG A 365 -10.43 14.41 -15.53
CA ARG A 365 -9.83 13.73 -16.68
C ARG A 365 -10.77 12.66 -17.21
N GLU A 366 -11.06 12.74 -18.50
CA GLU A 366 -11.91 11.80 -19.21
C GLU A 366 -11.10 11.06 -20.27
N ARG A 367 -11.30 9.73 -20.36
CA ARG A 367 -10.76 8.90 -21.44
C ARG A 367 -11.94 8.33 -22.19
N VAL A 368 -12.16 8.83 -23.40
CA VAL A 368 -13.39 8.59 -24.14
C VAL A 368 -13.46 7.14 -24.60
N ASP A 369 -14.60 6.54 -24.26
CA ASP A 369 -15.09 5.24 -24.71
C ASP A 369 -14.16 4.02 -24.51
N ARG A 370 -13.61 3.86 -23.29
CA ARG A 370 -12.92 2.61 -22.90
C ARG A 370 -13.76 1.36 -23.14
N GLU A 371 -15.08 1.46 -22.98
CA GLU A 371 -16.02 0.33 -23.11
C GLU A 371 -16.24 -0.10 -24.57
N ALA A 372 -15.78 0.68 -25.55
CA ALA A 372 -15.81 0.29 -26.97
C ALA A 372 -14.86 -0.86 -27.30
N PHE A 373 -13.92 -1.19 -26.41
CA PHE A 373 -12.91 -2.21 -26.67
C PHE A 373 -13.22 -3.50 -25.93
N VAL A 374 -13.20 -4.60 -26.67
CA VAL A 374 -13.31 -5.95 -26.12
C VAL A 374 -11.96 -6.64 -26.25
N VAL A 375 -11.53 -7.28 -25.17
CA VAL A 375 -10.30 -8.06 -25.11
C VAL A 375 -10.66 -9.53 -25.02
N ASP A 376 -10.16 -10.32 -25.95
CA ASP A 376 -10.19 -11.78 -25.92
C ASP A 376 -8.75 -12.29 -25.88
N TYR A 377 -8.45 -13.23 -24.99
CA TYR A 377 -7.09 -13.78 -24.86
C TYR A 377 -7.14 -15.29 -24.98
N ASP A 378 -6.51 -15.79 -26.04
CA ASP A 378 -6.28 -17.22 -26.26
C ASP A 378 -4.90 -17.57 -25.72
N MET A 379 -4.90 -18.26 -24.58
CA MET A 379 -3.66 -18.69 -23.95
C MET A 379 -3.00 -19.87 -24.67
N ALA A 380 -3.75 -20.74 -25.35
CA ALA A 380 -3.16 -21.87 -26.07
C ALA A 380 -2.40 -21.40 -27.32
N ALA A 381 -2.84 -20.30 -27.92
CA ALA A 381 -2.15 -19.62 -29.00
C ALA A 381 -1.15 -18.54 -28.53
N GLU A 382 -1.17 -18.18 -27.24
CA GLU A 382 -0.46 -17.02 -26.67
C GLU A 382 -0.78 -15.72 -27.44
N THR A 383 -2.04 -15.56 -27.83
CA THR A 383 -2.52 -14.42 -28.62
C THR A 383 -3.58 -13.63 -27.88
N LEU A 384 -3.47 -12.30 -27.91
CA LEU A 384 -4.50 -11.39 -27.44
C LEU A 384 -5.17 -10.70 -28.63
N ASP A 385 -6.47 -10.89 -28.78
CA ASP A 385 -7.30 -10.15 -29.72
C ASP A 385 -7.92 -8.94 -29.01
N LEU A 386 -7.70 -7.76 -29.57
CA LEU A 386 -8.33 -6.51 -29.16
C LEU A 386 -9.25 -6.06 -30.29
N ALA A 387 -10.56 -6.04 -30.02
CA ALA A 387 -11.59 -5.67 -30.99
C ALA A 387 -12.23 -4.33 -30.63
N TYR A 388 -12.51 -3.52 -31.64
CA TYR A 388 -13.27 -2.28 -31.52
C TYR A 388 -14.74 -2.54 -31.86
N GLU A 389 -15.62 -2.53 -30.86
CA GLU A 389 -17.04 -2.90 -30.99
C GLU A 389 -18.02 -1.71 -30.88
N ALA A 390 -17.55 -0.46 -30.95
CA ALA A 390 -18.44 0.69 -30.94
C ALA A 390 -19.40 0.72 -32.15
N ASP A 391 -20.49 1.49 -32.04
CA ASP A 391 -21.46 1.67 -33.13
C ASP A 391 -20.95 2.53 -34.31
N ARG A 392 -19.87 3.29 -34.11
CA ARG A 392 -19.36 4.29 -35.05
C ARG A 392 -17.85 4.16 -35.19
N SER A 393 -17.33 4.57 -36.34
CA SER A 393 -15.89 4.62 -36.56
C SER A 393 -15.23 5.71 -35.72
N ALA A 394 -13.99 5.47 -35.30
CA ALA A 394 -13.17 6.39 -34.52
C ALA A 394 -11.83 6.67 -35.19
N ASP A 395 -11.25 7.82 -34.88
CA ASP A 395 -9.85 8.08 -35.19
C ASP A 395 -8.98 7.44 -34.12
N ALA A 396 -8.00 6.63 -34.52
CA ALA A 396 -7.10 5.94 -33.62
C ALA A 396 -5.66 6.48 -33.70
N SER A 397 -5.42 7.52 -34.49
CA SER A 397 -4.06 8.04 -34.73
C SER A 397 -3.38 8.58 -33.48
N SER A 398 -4.16 8.88 -32.43
CA SER A 398 -3.70 9.27 -31.11
C SER A 398 -3.40 8.08 -30.18
N LEU A 399 -3.56 6.84 -30.65
CA LEU A 399 -3.36 5.62 -29.87
C LEU A 399 -2.08 4.90 -30.27
N ARG A 400 -1.57 4.12 -29.33
CA ARG A 400 -0.48 3.18 -29.55
C ARG A 400 -0.70 1.94 -28.70
N LEU A 401 -0.51 0.78 -29.31
CA LEU A 401 -0.64 -0.51 -28.62
C LEU A 401 0.75 -1.03 -28.23
N VAL A 402 0.92 -1.28 -26.93
CA VAL A 402 2.20 -1.61 -26.31
C VAL A 402 2.12 -2.98 -25.66
N HIS A 403 2.98 -3.91 -26.08
CA HIS A 403 3.22 -5.18 -25.41
C HIS A 403 4.46 -5.06 -24.52
N ARG A 404 4.28 -5.38 -23.22
CA ARG A 404 5.33 -5.39 -22.22
C ARG A 404 5.52 -6.81 -21.72
N SER A 405 6.73 -7.35 -21.91
CA SER A 405 7.15 -8.66 -21.42
C SER A 405 8.31 -8.53 -20.42
N GLU A 406 8.79 -9.65 -19.89
CA GLU A 406 9.95 -9.69 -19.00
C GLU A 406 11.23 -9.27 -19.75
N GLY A 407 11.51 -7.96 -19.77
CA GLY A 407 12.73 -7.39 -20.33
C GLY A 407 12.58 -6.73 -21.70
N SER A 408 11.38 -6.69 -22.28
CA SER A 408 11.12 -5.91 -23.49
C SER A 408 9.83 -5.11 -23.42
N VAL A 409 9.85 -3.96 -24.09
CA VAL A 409 8.67 -3.12 -24.35
C VAL A 409 8.65 -2.90 -25.85
N GLN A 410 7.57 -3.32 -26.51
CA GLN A 410 7.44 -3.26 -27.96
C GLN A 410 6.10 -2.62 -28.32
N SER A 411 6.12 -1.81 -29.38
CA SER A 411 4.89 -1.36 -30.04
C SER A 411 4.48 -2.43 -31.04
N VAL A 412 3.20 -2.75 -31.03
CA VAL A 412 2.63 -3.84 -31.80
C VAL A 412 1.35 -3.37 -32.46
N GLY A 413 1.01 -3.93 -33.61
CA GLY A 413 -0.27 -3.65 -34.24
C GLY A 413 -0.43 -2.21 -34.72
N ASP A 414 0.63 -1.57 -35.21
CA ASP A 414 0.59 -0.18 -35.69
C ASP A 414 -0.51 0.03 -36.76
N GLU A 415 -0.80 -1.01 -37.57
CA GLU A 415 -1.90 -0.97 -38.55
C GLU A 415 -3.30 -0.75 -37.94
N PHE A 416 -3.47 -1.09 -36.66
CA PHE A 416 -4.70 -0.89 -35.90
C PHE A 416 -4.80 0.53 -35.32
N THR A 417 -3.67 1.20 -35.09
CA THR A 417 -3.61 2.53 -34.48
C THR A 417 -3.26 3.66 -35.46
N ASP A 418 -2.75 3.37 -36.66
CA ASP A 418 -2.32 4.39 -37.65
C ASP A 418 -3.47 5.05 -38.45
N GLY A 419 -4.74 4.83 -38.10
CA GLY A 419 -5.86 5.24 -38.95
C GLY A 419 -7.23 5.29 -38.28
N THR A 420 -8.27 4.99 -39.06
CA THR A 420 -9.66 4.94 -38.59
C THR A 420 -10.00 3.52 -38.16
N LEU A 421 -10.50 3.35 -36.93
CA LEU A 421 -11.09 2.11 -36.46
C LEU A 421 -12.57 2.07 -36.84
N ASP A 422 -12.95 1.10 -37.68
CA ASP A 422 -14.34 0.80 -38.01
C ASP A 422 -14.92 -0.25 -37.03
N PRO A 423 -16.25 -0.25 -36.78
CA PRO A 423 -16.90 -1.26 -35.96
C PRO A 423 -16.57 -2.70 -36.42
N GLY A 424 -16.00 -3.49 -35.51
CA GLY A 424 -15.57 -4.87 -35.73
C GLY A 424 -14.12 -5.03 -36.18
N ASP A 425 -13.34 -3.95 -36.29
CA ASP A 425 -11.90 -4.05 -36.51
C ASP A 425 -11.24 -4.74 -35.31
N THR A 426 -10.24 -5.58 -35.57
CA THR A 426 -9.57 -6.39 -34.55
C THR A 426 -8.08 -6.46 -34.85
N VAL A 427 -7.27 -6.41 -33.79
CA VAL A 427 -5.82 -6.66 -33.85
C VAL A 427 -5.46 -7.82 -32.94
N THR A 428 -4.61 -8.70 -33.45
CA THR A 428 -4.05 -9.84 -32.71
C THR A 428 -2.63 -9.51 -32.31
N VAL A 429 -2.34 -9.51 -31.01
CA VAL A 429 -0.99 -9.44 -30.45
C VAL A 429 -0.52 -10.86 -30.17
N GLU A 430 0.54 -11.29 -30.84
CA GLU A 430 1.16 -12.61 -30.66
C GLU A 430 2.18 -12.61 -29.49
N ASP A 431 2.61 -13.79 -29.06
CA ASP A 431 3.64 -14.00 -28.04
C ASP A 431 3.32 -13.36 -26.66
N VAL A 432 2.03 -13.29 -26.29
CA VAL A 432 1.58 -12.75 -25.01
C VAL A 432 1.59 -13.85 -23.94
N SER A 433 2.71 -13.97 -23.23
CA SER A 433 2.93 -14.99 -22.19
C SER A 433 2.35 -14.59 -20.83
N ILE A 434 2.20 -15.56 -19.92
CA ILE A 434 1.81 -15.28 -18.53
C ILE A 434 2.78 -14.30 -17.87
N GLY A 435 2.23 -13.22 -17.31
CA GLY A 435 3.01 -12.16 -16.67
C GLY A 435 3.07 -10.89 -17.52
N ASP A 436 2.95 -11.03 -18.85
CA ASP A 436 2.98 -9.93 -19.81
C ASP A 436 1.74 -9.04 -19.68
N SER A 437 1.88 -7.80 -20.16
CA SER A 437 0.76 -6.87 -20.27
C SER A 437 0.70 -6.25 -21.65
N VAL A 438 -0.52 -6.15 -22.19
CA VAL A 438 -0.82 -5.41 -23.41
C VAL A 438 -1.62 -4.17 -23.02
N GLN A 439 -1.19 -3.00 -23.49
CA GLN A 439 -1.77 -1.70 -23.13
C GLN A 439 -2.04 -0.88 -24.39
N LEU A 440 -3.29 -0.47 -24.57
CA LEU A 440 -3.65 0.55 -25.55
C LEU A 440 -3.54 1.90 -24.84
N GLU A 441 -2.53 2.69 -25.20
CA GLU A 441 -2.18 3.96 -24.56
C GLU A 441 -2.42 5.11 -25.54
N PHE A 442 -2.69 6.32 -25.03
CA PHE A 442 -2.71 7.53 -25.86
C PHE A 442 -1.27 8.00 -26.10
N ASP A 443 -0.86 8.10 -27.36
CA ASP A 443 0.44 8.62 -27.80
C ASP A 443 0.32 10.09 -28.22
N VAL A 444 -0.16 10.90 -27.28
CA VAL A 444 -0.28 12.35 -27.42
C VAL A 444 0.54 13.05 -26.35
N GLU A 445 0.94 14.30 -26.64
CA GLU A 445 1.53 15.17 -25.62
C GLU A 445 0.53 15.29 -24.45
N GLN A 446 1.00 15.30 -23.22
CA GLN A 446 0.13 15.43 -22.05
C GLN A 446 0.54 16.66 -21.25
N PRO A 447 -0.43 17.36 -20.62
CA PRO A 447 -0.10 18.44 -19.73
C PRO A 447 0.87 17.95 -18.67
N ARG A 448 1.94 18.72 -18.44
CA ARG A 448 3.01 18.34 -17.52
C ARG A 448 2.45 18.06 -16.12
N GLY A 449 2.93 17.01 -15.50
CA GLY A 449 2.45 16.54 -14.19
C GLY A 449 1.22 15.62 -14.25
N VAL A 450 0.51 15.56 -15.38
CA VAL A 450 -0.59 14.62 -15.59
C VAL A 450 -0.04 13.35 -16.26
N GLY A 451 0.03 12.26 -15.51
CA GLY A 451 0.61 11.00 -16.01
C GLY A 451 -0.20 10.36 -17.15
N GLY A 452 0.48 9.68 -18.09
CA GLY A 452 -0.16 8.84 -19.11
C GLY A 452 -1.04 7.76 -18.52
N GLY A 453 -2.23 7.55 -19.09
CA GLY A 453 -3.09 6.44 -18.72
C GLY A 453 -3.47 5.61 -19.94
N SER A 454 -3.53 4.29 -19.75
CA SER A 454 -4.02 3.37 -20.76
C SER A 454 -5.53 3.47 -20.91
N LEU A 455 -5.99 3.45 -22.16
CA LEU A 455 -7.39 3.29 -22.53
C LEU A 455 -7.83 1.85 -22.24
N VAL A 456 -7.00 0.87 -22.63
CA VAL A 456 -7.18 -0.55 -22.33
C VAL A 456 -5.90 -1.09 -21.70
N HIS A 457 -6.04 -1.89 -20.65
CA HIS A 457 -4.93 -2.61 -20.04
C HIS A 457 -5.35 -4.04 -19.75
N TYR A 458 -4.67 -4.97 -20.42
CA TYR A 458 -4.78 -6.39 -20.14
C TYR A 458 -3.46 -6.90 -19.59
N ARG A 459 -3.53 -7.80 -18.61
CA ARG A 459 -2.37 -8.53 -18.10
C ARG A 459 -2.68 -10.01 -18.16
N ALA A 460 -1.88 -10.76 -18.91
CA ALA A 460 -1.99 -12.21 -18.98
C ALA A 460 -1.70 -12.81 -17.60
N ARG A 461 -2.70 -13.48 -17.04
CA ARG A 461 -2.64 -14.09 -15.71
C ARG A 461 -3.14 -15.51 -15.78
N PRO A 462 -2.59 -16.41 -14.95
CA PRO A 462 -3.15 -17.75 -14.83
C PRO A 462 -4.60 -17.66 -14.30
N PRO A 463 -5.44 -18.65 -14.62
CA PRO A 463 -6.78 -18.74 -14.07
C PRO A 463 -6.73 -18.78 -12.55
N ARG A 464 -7.72 -18.17 -11.89
CA ARG A 464 -7.78 -18.11 -10.44
C ARG A 464 -8.41 -19.39 -9.90
N VAL A 465 -7.68 -20.04 -9.01
CA VAL A 465 -8.18 -21.19 -8.24
C VAL A 465 -7.90 -20.91 -6.77
N TRP A 466 -8.87 -21.19 -5.92
CA TRP A 466 -8.76 -21.02 -4.48
C TRP A 466 -8.72 -22.38 -3.80
N ILE A 467 -7.76 -22.56 -2.90
CA ILE A 467 -7.71 -23.71 -2.00
C ILE A 467 -8.10 -23.22 -0.62
N ARG A 468 -9.07 -23.88 0.01
CA ARG A 468 -9.53 -23.56 1.37
C ARG A 468 -9.60 -24.82 2.19
N SER A 469 -9.02 -24.80 3.39
CA SER A 469 -9.16 -25.89 4.37
C SER A 469 -10.00 -25.41 5.55
N ARG A 470 -11.14 -26.07 5.80
CA ARG A 470 -12.05 -25.80 6.93
C ARG A 470 -12.25 -27.07 7.76
N ALA A 471 -12.46 -26.95 9.08
CA ALA A 471 -12.62 -28.13 9.94
C ALA A 471 -13.86 -28.97 9.64
N GLU A 472 -14.98 -28.35 9.29
CA GLU A 472 -16.26 -29.06 9.13
C GLU A 472 -16.47 -29.55 7.69
N GLU A 473 -15.82 -28.91 6.73
CA GLU A 473 -16.01 -29.14 5.28
C GLU A 473 -14.79 -29.80 4.61
N GLY A 474 -13.66 -29.90 5.31
CA GLY A 474 -12.40 -30.42 4.77
C GLY A 474 -11.68 -29.42 3.86
N THR A 475 -10.76 -29.90 3.04
CA THR A 475 -10.10 -29.12 1.99
C THR A 475 -10.95 -29.08 0.73
N THR A 476 -11.22 -27.88 0.24
CA THR A 476 -11.97 -27.59 -0.97
C THR A 476 -11.11 -26.81 -1.95
N VAL A 477 -11.27 -27.10 -3.24
CA VAL A 477 -10.64 -26.39 -4.33
C VAL A 477 -11.73 -25.79 -5.19
N ARG A 478 -11.76 -24.47 -5.37
CA ARG A 478 -12.81 -23.77 -6.12
C ARG A 478 -12.22 -23.05 -7.32
N TYR A 479 -12.80 -23.25 -8.50
CA TYR A 479 -12.50 -22.48 -9.69
C TYR A 479 -13.17 -21.11 -9.63
N ASP A 480 -12.42 -20.04 -9.87
CA ASP A 480 -12.86 -18.64 -9.78
C ASP A 480 -12.33 -17.84 -10.98
N GLY A 481 -12.19 -18.51 -12.11
CA GLY A 481 -11.79 -17.88 -13.37
C GLY A 481 -12.99 -17.26 -14.09
N GLU A 482 -12.73 -16.15 -14.78
CA GLU A 482 -13.75 -15.40 -15.54
C GLU A 482 -14.19 -16.11 -16.84
N GLN A 483 -13.37 -17.05 -17.34
CA GLN A 483 -13.60 -17.78 -18.58
C GLN A 483 -13.96 -19.24 -18.30
N SER A 484 -14.86 -19.81 -19.10
CA SER A 484 -15.16 -21.24 -19.00
C SER A 484 -14.05 -22.10 -19.61
N ARG A 485 -13.61 -23.15 -18.91
CA ARG A 485 -12.48 -24.01 -19.34
C ARG A 485 -12.78 -25.49 -19.15
N PRO A 486 -12.25 -26.40 -19.99
CA PRO A 486 -12.44 -27.84 -19.79
C PRO A 486 -11.89 -28.27 -18.43
N ALA A 487 -12.59 -29.15 -17.71
CA ALA A 487 -12.16 -29.50 -16.36
C ALA A 487 -10.89 -30.38 -16.34
N ASP A 488 -10.60 -31.11 -17.42
CA ASP A 488 -9.46 -32.03 -17.52
C ASP A 488 -8.09 -31.35 -17.67
N VAL A 489 -8.07 -30.05 -17.96
CA VAL A 489 -6.82 -29.26 -17.99
C VAL A 489 -6.36 -28.89 -16.58
N PHE A 490 -7.19 -29.05 -15.55
CA PHE A 490 -6.82 -28.80 -14.16
C PHE A 490 -6.58 -30.13 -13.44
N VAL A 491 -5.37 -30.30 -12.90
CA VAL A 491 -5.00 -31.48 -12.12
C VAL A 491 -4.67 -31.06 -10.70
N THR A 492 -5.49 -31.54 -9.78
CA THR A 492 -5.30 -31.33 -8.35
C THR A 492 -4.33 -32.39 -7.82
N LEU A 493 -3.25 -31.93 -7.20
CA LEU A 493 -2.21 -32.74 -6.59
C LEU A 493 -2.27 -32.62 -5.06
N VAL A 494 -2.04 -33.72 -4.37
CA VAL A 494 -1.78 -33.78 -2.93
C VAL A 494 -0.38 -34.36 -2.76
N ASP A 495 0.52 -33.59 -2.16
CA ASP A 495 1.94 -33.94 -1.97
C ASP A 495 2.66 -34.30 -3.29
N GLY A 496 2.27 -33.63 -4.38
CA GLY A 496 2.80 -33.84 -5.73
C GLY A 496 2.24 -35.05 -6.48
N GLU A 497 1.34 -35.82 -5.86
CA GLU A 497 0.64 -36.94 -6.51
C GLU A 497 -0.81 -36.55 -6.87
N PRO A 498 -1.37 -37.00 -8.01
CA PRO A 498 -2.77 -36.73 -8.35
C PRO A 498 -3.73 -37.18 -7.26
N ALA A 499 -4.59 -36.26 -6.81
CA ALA A 499 -5.63 -36.54 -5.83
C ALA A 499 -6.65 -37.57 -6.36
N ASP A 500 -7.31 -38.29 -5.44
CA ASP A 500 -8.33 -39.28 -5.78
C ASP A 500 -9.58 -38.68 -6.45
N ALA A 501 -9.86 -37.40 -6.19
CA ALA A 501 -10.92 -36.63 -6.81
C ALA A 501 -10.32 -35.50 -7.66
N GLN A 502 -10.83 -35.33 -8.87
CA GLN A 502 -10.44 -34.28 -9.81
C GLN A 502 -11.67 -33.52 -10.29
N PHE A 503 -11.50 -32.27 -10.72
CA PHE A 503 -12.58 -31.51 -11.35
C PHE A 503 -13.19 -32.26 -12.54
N ALA A 504 -12.37 -32.97 -13.31
CA ALA A 504 -12.79 -33.77 -14.47
C ALA A 504 -13.65 -34.99 -14.14
N ASP A 505 -13.72 -35.41 -12.87
CA ASP A 505 -14.60 -36.50 -12.45
C ASP A 505 -16.05 -36.03 -12.28
N GLU A 506 -16.25 -34.74 -11.98
CA GLU A 506 -17.55 -34.14 -11.66
C GLU A 506 -18.06 -33.21 -12.77
N TYR A 507 -17.15 -32.49 -13.42
CA TYR A 507 -17.47 -31.46 -14.40
C TYR A 507 -16.78 -31.76 -15.74
N ASP A 508 -17.46 -31.48 -16.85
CA ASP A 508 -16.83 -31.45 -18.18
C ASP A 508 -16.17 -30.08 -18.44
N THR A 509 -16.68 -29.01 -17.82
CA THR A 509 -16.24 -27.61 -18.00
C THR A 509 -16.48 -26.84 -16.70
N LEU A 510 -15.52 -26.00 -16.30
CA LEU A 510 -15.59 -25.09 -15.16
C LEU A 510 -15.91 -23.69 -15.68
N SER A 511 -16.94 -23.04 -15.14
CA SER A 511 -17.49 -21.76 -15.60
C SER A 511 -17.52 -20.67 -14.53
N GLY A 512 -17.01 -20.96 -13.33
CA GLY A 512 -16.96 -20.07 -12.18
C GLY A 512 -17.77 -20.67 -11.03
N ASP A 513 -17.18 -20.68 -9.83
CA ASP A 513 -17.76 -21.21 -8.58
C ASP A 513 -17.88 -22.73 -8.45
N GLU A 514 -17.46 -23.52 -9.44
CA GLU A 514 -17.40 -24.97 -9.28
C GLU A 514 -16.35 -25.37 -8.24
N GLU A 515 -16.77 -26.26 -7.33
CA GLU A 515 -15.97 -26.71 -6.20
C GLU A 515 -15.70 -28.21 -6.31
N LEU A 516 -14.45 -28.57 -6.00
CA LEU A 516 -13.97 -29.93 -5.80
C LEU A 516 -13.70 -30.13 -4.31
N VAL A 517 -14.39 -31.09 -3.71
CA VAL A 517 -14.21 -31.42 -2.29
C VAL A 517 -13.21 -32.56 -2.15
N LEU A 518 -12.03 -32.27 -1.58
CA LEU A 518 -10.99 -33.27 -1.30
C LEU A 518 -11.19 -33.98 0.05
N GLY A 519 -12.06 -33.42 0.91
CA GLY A 519 -12.32 -33.94 2.25
C GLY A 519 -11.20 -33.63 3.24
N GLU A 520 -11.14 -34.39 4.34
CA GLU A 520 -10.13 -34.18 5.39
C GLU A 520 -8.76 -34.73 4.96
N LEU A 521 -7.84 -33.83 4.64
CA LEU A 521 -6.44 -34.15 4.35
C LEU A 521 -5.56 -34.14 5.61
N PRO A 522 -4.45 -34.90 5.64
CA PRO A 522 -3.45 -34.79 6.71
C PRO A 522 -2.91 -33.36 6.82
N LEU A 523 -2.54 -32.91 8.03
CA LEU A 523 -1.84 -31.61 8.14
C LEU A 523 -0.45 -31.70 7.55
N GLY A 524 0.02 -30.58 7.03
CA GLY A 524 1.33 -30.48 6.39
C GLY A 524 1.35 -31.08 4.98
N SER A 525 0.25 -31.69 4.53
CA SER A 525 0.11 -32.05 3.12
C SER A 525 0.01 -30.79 2.26
N THR A 526 0.69 -30.77 1.13
CA THR A 526 0.64 -29.65 0.18
C THR A 526 -0.36 -29.97 -0.91
N VAL A 527 -1.40 -29.15 -1.02
CA VAL A 527 -2.39 -29.24 -2.11
C VAL A 527 -1.99 -28.25 -3.17
N ALA A 528 -1.82 -28.72 -4.40
CA ALA A 528 -1.52 -27.89 -5.56
C ALA A 528 -2.55 -28.13 -6.66
N VAL A 529 -2.80 -27.12 -7.47
CA VAL A 529 -3.60 -27.25 -8.69
C VAL A 529 -2.69 -26.86 -9.84
N GLU A 530 -2.33 -27.86 -10.62
CA GLU A 530 -1.62 -27.67 -11.87
C GLU A 530 -2.63 -27.39 -12.97
N TRP A 531 -2.34 -26.36 -13.76
CA TRP A 531 -3.04 -26.06 -14.96
C TRP A 531 -2.18 -26.47 -16.16
N ARG A 532 -2.72 -27.36 -17.00
CA ARG A 532 -2.01 -28.09 -18.07
C ARG A 532 -2.43 -27.71 -19.48
N GLU A 533 -3.18 -26.61 -19.62
CA GLU A 533 -3.44 -26.04 -20.94
C GLU A 533 -2.18 -25.44 -21.58
N PRO A 534 -1.29 -24.74 -20.83
CA PRO A 534 -0.01 -24.29 -21.38
C PRO A 534 0.94 -25.48 -21.67
N ASP A 535 1.88 -25.29 -22.60
CA ASP A 535 2.89 -26.31 -22.96
C ASP A 535 3.74 -26.76 -21.76
N GLU A 536 4.03 -25.83 -20.84
CA GLU A 536 4.61 -26.12 -19.53
C GLU A 536 3.55 -25.97 -18.44
N PRO A 537 3.21 -27.05 -17.69
CA PRO A 537 2.22 -26.97 -16.62
C PRO A 537 2.55 -25.90 -15.58
N VAL A 538 1.56 -25.07 -15.25
CA VAL A 538 1.70 -23.98 -14.28
C VAL A 538 0.93 -24.30 -13.02
N VAL A 539 1.56 -24.16 -11.85
CA VAL A 539 0.87 -24.26 -10.56
C VAL A 539 0.09 -22.97 -10.32
N VAL A 540 -1.24 -23.04 -10.44
CA VAL A 540 -2.12 -21.87 -10.34
C VAL A 540 -2.62 -21.60 -8.93
N ALA A 541 -2.61 -22.63 -8.08
CA ALA A 541 -2.85 -22.54 -6.66
C ALA A 541 -2.01 -23.60 -5.95
N GLU A 542 -1.47 -23.27 -4.79
CA GLU A 542 -0.85 -24.25 -3.91
C GLU A 542 -1.08 -23.79 -2.48
N GLU A 543 -1.38 -24.69 -1.55
CA GLU A 543 -1.62 -24.34 -0.16
C GLU A 543 -1.30 -25.56 0.71
N GLU A 544 -0.61 -25.32 1.83
CA GLU A 544 -0.40 -26.36 2.82
C GLU A 544 -1.70 -26.57 3.61
N VAL A 545 -2.02 -27.82 3.95
CA VAL A 545 -3.14 -28.13 4.83
C VAL A 545 -2.73 -27.77 6.26
N VAL A 546 -3.14 -26.57 6.67
CA VAL A 546 -2.83 -26.01 7.98
C VAL A 546 -3.90 -26.35 9.02
N PRO A 547 -3.53 -26.43 10.31
CA PRO A 547 -4.51 -26.55 11.37
C PRO A 547 -5.37 -25.29 11.44
N ASN A 548 -6.67 -25.48 11.61
CA ASN A 548 -7.61 -24.39 11.92
C ASN A 548 -7.80 -24.20 13.44
N THR A 549 -6.89 -24.78 14.24
CA THR A 549 -6.88 -24.72 15.69
C THR A 549 -6.61 -23.30 16.15
N ARG A 550 -7.42 -22.81 17.08
CA ARG A 550 -7.24 -21.51 17.74
C ARG A 550 -7.03 -21.70 19.22
N ALA A 551 -6.03 -21.02 19.76
CA ALA A 551 -5.76 -20.97 21.19
C ALA A 551 -6.05 -19.58 21.76
N SER A 552 -6.65 -19.51 22.94
CA SER A 552 -6.62 -18.32 23.78
C SER A 552 -5.39 -18.38 24.68
N ILE A 553 -4.77 -17.22 24.91
CA ILE A 553 -3.64 -17.07 25.82
C ILE A 553 -3.99 -15.93 26.77
N GLU A 554 -4.15 -16.25 28.04
CA GLU A 554 -4.42 -15.30 29.11
C GLU A 554 -3.21 -15.20 30.02
N TYR A 555 -2.86 -14.00 30.47
CA TYR A 555 -1.74 -13.77 31.37
C TYR A 555 -2.25 -13.50 32.78
N ASP A 556 -1.74 -14.26 33.74
CA ASP A 556 -1.95 -14.03 35.17
C ASP A 556 -0.78 -13.18 35.71
N PRO A 557 -1.00 -11.89 36.02
CA PRO A 557 0.07 -11.01 36.49
C PRO A 557 0.55 -11.35 37.89
N ASP A 558 -0.32 -11.86 38.77
CA ASP A 558 0.02 -12.27 40.14
C ASP A 558 0.99 -13.47 40.12
N ALA A 559 0.73 -14.43 39.23
CA ALA A 559 1.53 -15.65 39.09
C ALA A 559 2.74 -15.48 38.16
N GLY A 560 2.70 -14.54 37.20
CA GLY A 560 3.71 -14.42 36.14
C GLY A 560 3.66 -15.54 35.12
N GLU A 561 2.48 -16.09 34.90
CA GLU A 561 2.30 -17.23 34.02
C GLU A 561 1.23 -16.95 32.96
N VAL A 562 1.41 -17.50 31.77
CA VAL A 562 0.33 -17.56 30.78
C VAL A 562 -0.40 -18.87 30.88
N THR A 563 -1.72 -18.82 30.81
CA THR A 563 -2.57 -19.98 30.59
C THR A 563 -2.97 -20.02 29.12
N VAL A 564 -2.55 -21.09 28.44
CA VAL A 564 -2.89 -21.36 27.04
C VAL A 564 -4.02 -22.38 27.02
N GLN A 565 -5.16 -22.02 26.43
CA GLN A 565 -6.33 -22.88 26.34
C GLN A 565 -6.75 -23.09 24.90
N HIS A 566 -7.14 -24.31 24.57
CA HIS A 566 -7.72 -24.61 23.27
C HIS A 566 -9.12 -23.99 23.16
N ARG A 567 -9.33 -23.11 22.17
CA ARG A 567 -10.60 -22.43 21.95
C ARG A 567 -11.50 -23.15 20.95
N SER A 568 -10.94 -23.56 19.81
CA SER A 568 -11.70 -24.15 18.71
C SER A 568 -10.78 -24.82 17.69
N GLY A 569 -11.31 -25.74 16.87
CA GLY A 569 -10.57 -26.41 15.80
C GLY A 569 -10.16 -27.83 16.18
N ARG A 570 -9.28 -28.44 15.38
CA ARG A 570 -8.86 -29.83 15.56
C ARG A 570 -7.90 -30.00 16.73
N THR A 571 -7.88 -31.20 17.31
CA THR A 571 -6.83 -31.63 18.24
C THR A 571 -5.50 -31.76 17.50
N LEU A 572 -4.42 -31.25 18.12
CA LEU A 572 -3.06 -31.31 17.59
C LEU A 572 -2.13 -32.08 18.53
N PRO A 573 -1.14 -32.83 18.02
CA PRO A 573 -0.09 -33.39 18.86
C PRO A 573 0.68 -32.25 19.54
N ALA A 574 0.83 -32.31 20.87
CA ALA A 574 1.53 -31.26 21.60
C ALA A 574 3.02 -31.16 21.20
N SER A 575 3.58 -32.22 20.62
CA SER A 575 4.93 -32.26 20.05
C SER A 575 5.11 -31.45 18.76
N GLU A 576 4.02 -31.09 18.08
CA GLU A 576 4.01 -30.23 16.89
C GLU A 576 3.64 -28.79 17.24
N LEU A 577 3.58 -28.47 18.52
CA LEU A 577 3.28 -27.13 19.02
C LEU A 577 4.49 -26.57 19.74
N GLU A 578 4.75 -25.29 19.50
CA GLU A 578 5.79 -24.56 20.20
C GLU A 578 5.21 -23.28 20.80
N LEU A 579 5.42 -23.10 22.10
CA LEU A 579 5.14 -21.85 22.78
C LEU A 579 6.40 -20.99 22.74
N GLN A 580 6.29 -19.78 22.21
CA GLN A 580 7.39 -18.84 22.11
C GLN A 580 7.09 -17.54 22.86
N ALA A 581 8.10 -16.98 23.51
CA ALA A 581 8.14 -15.61 23.99
C ALA A 581 9.11 -14.80 23.11
N GLY A 582 8.57 -13.81 22.39
CA GLY A 582 9.26 -13.16 21.27
C GLY A 582 9.40 -14.12 20.09
N ARG A 583 10.64 -14.54 19.82
CA ARG A 583 10.99 -15.58 18.83
C ARG A 583 11.72 -16.77 19.46
N THR A 584 11.73 -16.85 20.78
CA THR A 584 12.48 -17.86 21.51
C THR A 584 11.52 -18.87 22.14
N PRO A 585 11.75 -20.19 21.98
CA PRO A 585 10.99 -21.20 22.69
C PRO A 585 11.05 -20.97 24.20
N THR A 586 9.92 -21.09 24.88
CA THR A 586 9.81 -20.99 26.34
C THR A 586 10.37 -22.23 27.03
N ASP A 587 10.75 -22.11 28.31
CA ASP A 587 11.28 -23.25 29.10
C ASP A 587 10.25 -24.37 29.31
N VAL A 588 8.95 -24.01 29.31
CA VAL A 588 7.84 -24.96 29.36
C VAL A 588 7.18 -24.98 28.00
N GLN A 589 7.22 -26.13 27.34
CA GLN A 589 6.57 -26.38 26.06
C GLN A 589 5.25 -27.14 26.24
N PRO A 590 4.32 -27.07 25.27
CA PRO A 590 3.08 -27.84 25.30
C PRO A 590 3.32 -29.33 25.54
N ALA A 591 4.32 -29.90 24.84
CA ALA A 591 4.71 -31.31 24.94
C ALA A 591 5.22 -31.75 26.33
N ASP A 592 5.62 -30.82 27.20
CA ASP A 592 6.01 -31.14 28.58
C ASP A 592 4.81 -31.39 29.49
N LYS A 593 3.63 -30.88 29.10
CA LYS A 593 2.41 -30.87 29.92
C LYS A 593 1.31 -31.74 29.34
N LEU A 594 1.25 -31.83 28.02
CA LEU A 594 0.19 -32.48 27.28
C LEU A 594 0.79 -33.43 26.24
N ASP A 595 0.09 -34.53 25.94
CA ASP A 595 0.40 -35.37 24.79
C ASP A 595 -0.29 -34.82 23.52
N GLU A 596 -1.50 -34.31 23.67
CA GLU A 596 -2.33 -33.69 22.62
C GLU A 596 -2.97 -32.40 23.17
N PHE A 597 -3.25 -31.44 22.29
CA PHE A 597 -3.91 -30.18 22.59
C PHE A 597 -5.25 -30.12 21.86
N GLY A 598 -6.32 -30.47 22.56
CA GLY A 598 -7.68 -30.52 22.04
C GLY A 598 -8.69 -29.75 22.90
N PRO A 599 -10.00 -29.89 22.63
CA PRO A 599 -11.05 -29.20 23.38
C PRO A 599 -10.93 -29.46 24.89
N ASP A 600 -11.08 -28.41 25.69
CA ASP A 600 -10.92 -28.40 27.15
C ASP A 600 -9.48 -28.57 27.68
N ASP A 601 -8.48 -28.77 26.81
CA ASP A 601 -7.08 -28.81 27.25
C ASP A 601 -6.54 -27.39 27.50
N SER A 602 -5.79 -27.28 28.59
CA SER A 602 -5.08 -26.06 28.96
C SER A 602 -3.75 -26.40 29.61
N PHE A 603 -2.75 -25.56 29.41
CA PHE A 603 -1.49 -25.64 30.14
C PHE A 603 -1.00 -24.25 30.52
N THR A 604 -0.15 -24.21 31.54
CA THR A 604 0.39 -22.96 32.08
C THR A 604 1.91 -22.95 31.93
N ALA A 605 2.46 -21.80 31.56
CA ALA A 605 3.90 -21.59 31.38
C ALA A 605 4.33 -20.26 32.02
N PRO A 606 5.46 -20.21 32.74
CA PRO A 606 5.98 -18.96 33.29
C PRO A 606 6.52 -18.09 32.17
N ILE A 607 6.04 -16.85 32.07
CA ILE A 607 6.47 -15.88 31.07
C ILE A 607 6.65 -14.51 31.73
N PRO A 608 7.77 -13.81 31.47
CA PRO A 608 7.93 -12.44 31.94
C PRO A 608 6.80 -11.51 31.46
N PRO A 609 6.42 -10.48 32.23
CA PRO A 609 5.53 -9.43 31.75
C PRO A 609 6.12 -8.73 30.52
N LEU A 610 5.28 -8.04 29.75
CA LEU A 610 5.68 -7.27 28.57
C LEU A 610 6.46 -8.11 27.54
N SER A 611 6.02 -9.35 27.35
CA SER A 611 6.59 -10.29 26.38
C SER A 611 5.51 -10.71 25.38
N ARG A 612 5.85 -10.71 24.09
CA ARG A 612 4.94 -11.21 23.05
C ARG A 612 4.93 -12.73 23.07
N VAL A 613 3.82 -13.34 23.48
CA VAL A 613 3.67 -14.79 23.52
C VAL A 613 2.88 -15.26 22.32
N ARG A 614 3.35 -16.33 21.67
CA ARG A 614 2.65 -16.97 20.57
C ARG A 614 2.74 -18.49 20.69
N LEU A 615 1.62 -19.15 20.41
CA LEU A 615 1.56 -20.58 20.16
C LEU A 615 1.60 -20.79 18.64
N ILE A 616 2.60 -21.53 18.18
CA ILE A 616 2.74 -21.87 16.76
C ILE A 616 2.65 -23.38 16.57
N TRP A 617 2.16 -23.79 15.41
CA TRP A 617 2.26 -25.16 14.92
C TRP A 617 3.49 -25.29 14.02
N THR A 618 4.28 -26.34 14.25
CA THR A 618 5.56 -26.63 13.60
C THR A 618 5.54 -27.97 12.85
N GLY A 619 4.36 -28.59 12.71
CA GLY A 619 4.21 -29.87 12.02
C GLY A 619 4.26 -29.80 10.49
N GLY A 620 4.29 -28.59 9.90
CA GLY A 620 4.37 -28.36 8.46
C GLY A 620 5.75 -27.85 8.00
N GLU A 621 5.87 -27.52 6.72
CA GLU A 621 7.05 -26.85 6.16
C GLU A 621 7.17 -25.41 6.66
N ARG A 622 6.07 -24.80 7.11
CA ARG A 622 5.99 -23.43 7.61
C ARG A 622 5.44 -23.40 9.03
N GLU A 623 5.88 -22.43 9.81
CA GLU A 623 5.29 -22.15 11.12
C GLU A 623 3.92 -21.48 10.95
N HIS A 624 2.89 -21.98 11.63
CA HIS A 624 1.55 -21.40 11.59
C HIS A 624 1.09 -20.91 12.95
N HIS A 625 0.57 -19.69 13.00
CA HIS A 625 0.17 -19.05 14.25
C HIS A 625 -1.22 -19.50 14.70
N LEU A 626 -1.32 -20.12 15.87
CA LEU A 626 -2.59 -20.61 16.43
C LEU A 626 -3.23 -19.63 17.42
N GLY A 627 -2.42 -18.77 18.04
CA GLY A 627 -2.87 -17.81 19.04
C GLY A 627 -1.70 -17.05 19.65
N GLY A 628 -1.94 -15.83 20.09
CA GLY A 628 -0.89 -14.98 20.63
C GLY A 628 -1.46 -13.79 21.40
N THR A 629 -0.66 -13.29 22.35
CA THR A 629 -0.96 -12.11 23.14
C THR A 629 0.34 -11.40 23.52
N THR A 630 0.24 -10.20 24.07
CA THR A 630 1.36 -9.56 24.78
C THR A 630 1.05 -9.67 26.26
N THR A 631 1.95 -10.24 27.06
CA THR A 631 1.73 -10.37 28.49
C THR A 631 1.66 -9.00 29.16
N ALA A 632 0.82 -8.90 30.19
CA ALA A 632 0.79 -7.74 31.08
C ALA A 632 0.39 -6.41 30.40
N ARG A 633 -0.50 -6.41 29.40
CA ARG A 633 -1.00 -5.15 28.78
C ARG A 633 -1.58 -4.15 29.79
N GLU A 634 -2.26 -4.67 30.81
CA GLU A 634 -2.88 -3.88 31.90
C GLU A 634 -1.86 -3.37 32.94
N THR A 635 -0.56 -3.64 32.77
CA THR A 635 0.47 -3.18 33.72
C THR A 635 0.90 -1.74 33.53
N VAL A 636 0.25 -1.01 32.61
CA VAL A 636 0.49 0.40 32.36
C VAL A 636 -0.81 1.16 32.52
N ALA A 637 -0.81 2.15 33.41
CA ALA A 637 -1.91 3.08 33.58
C ALA A 637 -1.50 4.46 33.05
N ALA A 638 -2.45 5.21 32.49
CA ALA A 638 -2.24 6.57 32.06
C ALA A 638 -3.13 7.53 32.86
N THR A 639 -2.59 8.67 33.25
CA THR A 639 -3.35 9.80 33.82
C THR A 639 -3.12 11.02 32.94
N TYR A 640 -4.18 11.73 32.57
CA TYR A 640 -4.08 12.95 31.78
C TYR A 640 -4.49 14.18 32.58
N ASP A 641 -3.63 15.19 32.61
CA ASP A 641 -3.90 16.52 33.17
C ASP A 641 -4.16 17.50 32.02
N ALA A 642 -5.43 17.86 31.81
CA ALA A 642 -5.83 18.76 30.74
C ALA A 642 -5.46 20.24 30.99
N ALA A 643 -5.08 20.62 32.21
CA ALA A 643 -4.63 21.98 32.54
C ALA A 643 -3.12 22.16 32.31
N ALA A 644 -2.35 21.09 32.48
CA ALA A 644 -0.93 21.04 32.20
C ALA A 644 -0.60 20.57 30.77
N GLU A 645 -1.57 19.98 30.06
CA GLU A 645 -1.36 19.31 28.76
C GLU A 645 -0.30 18.20 28.86
N THR A 646 -0.32 17.46 29.96
CA THR A 646 0.64 16.38 30.22
C THR A 646 -0.06 15.05 30.43
N MET A 647 0.58 13.98 29.98
CA MET A 647 0.13 12.60 30.23
C MET A 647 1.19 11.87 31.06
N GLN A 648 0.80 11.42 32.24
CA GLN A 648 1.63 10.57 33.08
C GLN A 648 1.36 9.11 32.76
N ILE A 649 2.40 8.35 32.44
CA ILE A 649 2.32 6.91 32.19
C ILE A 649 3.01 6.20 33.35
N GLU A 650 2.26 5.40 34.11
CA GLU A 650 2.71 4.70 35.31
C GLU A 650 2.73 3.18 35.09
N TYR A 651 3.80 2.53 35.53
CA TYR A 651 3.88 1.09 35.63
C TYR A 651 3.16 0.61 36.90
N VAL A 652 2.03 -0.05 36.73
CA VAL A 652 1.20 -0.58 37.83
C VAL A 652 1.36 -2.10 38.02
N GLY A 653 2.22 -2.74 37.21
CA GLY A 653 2.48 -4.17 37.35
C GLY A 653 3.25 -4.52 38.63
N GLU A 654 3.01 -5.72 39.15
CA GLU A 654 3.62 -6.20 40.40
C GLU A 654 5.01 -6.82 40.21
N GLN A 655 5.41 -7.09 38.97
CA GLN A 655 6.68 -7.74 38.65
C GLN A 655 7.70 -6.73 38.10
N PRO A 656 8.98 -6.84 38.46
CA PRO A 656 9.99 -5.94 37.91
C PRO A 656 10.18 -6.19 36.41
N VAL A 657 10.32 -5.11 35.64
CA VAL A 657 10.56 -5.20 34.19
C VAL A 657 11.70 -4.30 33.77
N ASP A 658 12.40 -4.74 32.74
CA ASP A 658 13.40 -3.95 32.05
C ASP A 658 12.73 -2.76 31.29
N PRO A 659 13.01 -1.50 31.67
CA PRO A 659 12.44 -0.32 31.04
C PRO A 659 12.84 -0.16 29.58
N GLU A 660 13.95 -0.77 29.14
CA GLU A 660 14.37 -0.76 27.73
C GLU A 660 13.39 -1.48 26.81
N ARG A 661 12.45 -2.27 27.37
CA ARG A 661 11.39 -2.94 26.60
C ARG A 661 10.22 -2.04 26.27
N LEU A 662 10.04 -0.92 26.95
CA LEU A 662 8.94 0.00 26.66
C LEU A 662 9.41 1.10 25.70
N ARG A 663 8.51 1.50 24.80
CA ARG A 663 8.64 2.69 23.97
C ARG A 663 7.35 3.48 24.08
N VAL A 664 7.49 4.80 24.13
CA VAL A 664 6.36 5.73 24.17
C VAL A 664 6.48 6.62 22.94
N SER A 665 5.43 6.66 22.13
CA SER A 665 5.33 7.53 20.96
C SER A 665 4.03 8.32 20.98
N MET A 666 4.01 9.43 20.27
CA MET A 666 2.82 10.27 20.12
C MET A 666 2.34 10.24 18.68
N SER A 667 1.05 10.05 18.49
CA SER A 667 0.41 10.08 17.17
C SER A 667 -0.44 11.34 17.02
N GLY A 668 -0.14 12.14 15.99
CA GLY A 668 -0.86 13.39 15.66
C GLY A 668 -0.49 13.92 14.27
N ALA A 669 -1.45 14.55 13.59
CA ALA A 669 -1.23 15.18 12.29
C ALA A 669 -0.23 16.34 12.42
N GLY A 670 0.95 16.20 11.80
CA GLY A 670 1.94 17.28 11.70
C GLY A 670 3.29 17.03 12.39
N ALA A 671 3.50 15.92 13.11
CA ALA A 671 4.83 15.55 13.57
C ALA A 671 5.57 14.76 12.48
N PRO A 672 6.83 15.12 12.13
CA PRO A 672 7.64 14.31 11.22
C PRO A 672 7.77 12.91 11.80
N ARG A 673 7.64 11.88 10.94
CA ARG A 673 7.95 10.50 11.28
C ARG A 673 9.47 10.36 11.45
N ASP A 674 10.00 10.88 12.54
CA ASP A 674 11.39 10.65 12.91
C ASP A 674 11.60 9.14 13.07
N ARG A 675 12.65 8.63 12.42
CA ARG A 675 12.96 7.21 12.28
C ARG A 675 12.98 6.55 13.67
N GLU A 676 11.97 5.73 13.96
CA GLU A 676 11.69 5.07 15.26
C GLU A 676 12.78 4.09 15.76
N ARG A 677 13.95 3.98 15.10
CA ARG A 677 15.00 3.00 15.45
C ARG A 677 15.97 3.45 16.54
N ASP A 678 16.15 4.76 16.77
CA ASP A 678 17.26 5.28 17.61
C ASP A 678 16.83 6.06 18.86
N GLN A 679 15.55 6.08 19.22
CA GLN A 679 15.10 6.76 20.45
C GLN A 679 15.22 5.83 21.67
N GLU A 680 16.03 6.28 22.65
CA GLU A 680 16.15 5.71 23.98
C GLU A 680 14.76 5.64 24.66
N SER A 681 14.46 4.53 25.35
CA SER A 681 13.19 4.40 26.08
C SER A 681 13.04 5.53 27.10
N ALA A 682 11.93 6.27 27.06
CA ALA A 682 11.64 7.30 28.04
C ALA A 682 11.64 6.73 29.48
N PHE A 683 11.21 5.48 29.66
CA PHE A 683 11.31 4.79 30.94
C PHE A 683 12.76 4.45 31.30
N ALA A 684 13.59 4.05 30.34
CA ALA A 684 15.00 3.69 30.62
C ALA A 684 15.87 4.92 30.91
N ALA A 685 15.46 6.10 30.42
CA ALA A 685 16.11 7.35 30.76
C ALA A 685 15.92 7.74 32.25
N GLU A 686 14.81 7.34 32.86
CA GLU A 686 14.47 7.68 34.26
C GLU A 686 14.71 6.52 35.25
N HIS A 687 14.56 5.27 34.81
CA HIS A 687 14.60 4.08 35.65
C HIS A 687 15.54 3.03 35.08
N ASP A 688 16.31 2.36 35.94
CA ASP A 688 17.12 1.18 35.57
C ASP A 688 16.31 -0.13 35.62
N GLU A 689 15.20 -0.14 36.37
CA GLU A 689 14.26 -1.26 36.55
C GLU A 689 12.88 -0.65 36.86
N LEU A 690 11.82 -1.11 36.20
CA LEU A 690 10.45 -0.67 36.47
C LEU A 690 9.81 -1.52 37.57
N THR A 691 9.30 -0.85 38.58
CA THR A 691 8.57 -1.39 39.72
C THR A 691 7.25 -0.64 39.89
N THR A 692 6.30 -1.23 40.62
CA THR A 692 4.97 -0.64 40.80
C THR A 692 5.06 0.82 41.30
N GLY A 693 4.48 1.75 40.56
CA GLY A 693 4.47 3.18 40.85
C GLY A 693 5.54 4.00 40.12
N ASP A 694 6.44 3.36 39.37
CA ASP A 694 7.39 4.08 38.51
C ASP A 694 6.65 4.69 37.32
N ALA A 695 6.86 5.98 37.08
CA ALA A 695 6.08 6.74 36.11
C ALA A 695 6.93 7.77 35.39
N ILE A 696 6.63 7.97 34.12
CA ILE A 696 7.19 9.04 33.30
C ILE A 696 6.12 10.05 32.93
N THR A 697 6.54 11.27 32.58
CA THR A 697 5.64 12.32 32.11
C THR A 697 5.91 12.60 30.63
N VAL A 698 4.85 12.57 29.82
CA VAL A 698 4.86 13.03 28.43
C VAL A 698 4.26 14.43 28.41
N ASP A 699 5.06 15.41 28.02
CA ASP A 699 4.66 16.81 27.92
C ASP A 699 4.02 17.11 26.55
N GLU A 700 3.32 18.25 26.46
CA GLU A 700 2.76 18.80 25.21
C GLU A 700 1.74 17.88 24.51
N VAL A 701 0.96 17.13 25.29
CA VAL A 701 -0.05 16.21 24.78
C VAL A 701 -1.37 16.94 24.54
N GLY A 702 -1.57 17.39 23.29
CA GLY A 702 -2.78 18.06 22.83
C GLY A 702 -4.01 17.15 22.81
N LEU A 703 -5.20 17.74 22.84
CA LEU A 703 -6.48 17.03 22.99
C LEU A 703 -6.80 16.01 21.89
N ASP A 704 -6.26 16.20 20.68
CA ASP A 704 -6.47 15.30 19.54
C ASP A 704 -5.37 14.23 19.39
N GLN A 705 -4.38 14.25 20.29
CA GLN A 705 -3.24 13.33 20.25
C GLN A 705 -3.51 12.07 21.08
N THR A 706 -2.85 10.98 20.66
CA THR A 706 -2.85 9.71 21.37
C THR A 706 -1.42 9.30 21.65
N VAL A 707 -1.12 9.05 22.94
CA VAL A 707 0.13 8.46 23.40
C VAL A 707 0.03 6.96 23.25
N VAL A 708 0.95 6.36 22.49
CA VAL A 708 1.01 4.91 22.27
C VAL A 708 2.18 4.34 23.07
N VAL A 709 1.87 3.42 23.97
CA VAL A 709 2.88 2.65 24.69
C VAL A 709 3.04 1.31 23.98
N SER A 710 4.27 0.97 23.63
CA SER A 710 4.59 -0.26 22.89
C SER A 710 5.70 -1.04 23.56
N VAL A 711 5.63 -2.37 23.45
CA VAL A 711 6.71 -3.28 23.78
C VAL A 711 7.64 -3.40 22.58
N HIS A 712 8.90 -3.07 22.77
CA HIS A 712 9.98 -3.28 21.83
C HIS A 712 10.73 -4.57 22.19
N THR A 713 10.93 -5.43 21.21
CA THR A 713 11.70 -6.67 21.37
C THR A 713 12.74 -6.77 20.27
N GLU A 714 14.01 -6.80 20.65
CA GLU A 714 15.14 -7.00 19.75
C GLU A 714 15.45 -8.50 19.57
N PHE A 715 15.94 -8.85 18.39
CA PHE A 715 16.39 -10.19 18.02
C PHE A 715 17.62 -10.08 17.10
N GLU A 716 18.37 -11.17 16.95
CA GLU A 716 19.63 -11.20 16.18
C GLU A 716 19.51 -10.66 14.74
N ASN A 717 18.30 -10.69 14.15
CA ASN A 717 18.02 -10.25 12.78
C ASN A 717 17.00 -9.10 12.69
N GLY A 718 16.81 -8.29 13.74
CA GLY A 718 15.94 -7.11 13.71
C GLY A 718 15.21 -6.83 15.03
N SER A 719 14.16 -6.02 14.99
CA SER A 719 13.30 -5.73 16.14
C SER A 719 11.83 -5.73 15.77
N ALA A 720 10.96 -5.98 16.75
CA ALA A 720 9.52 -5.92 16.61
C ALA A 720 8.94 -5.05 17.72
N THR A 721 8.02 -4.17 17.33
CA THR A 721 7.29 -3.32 18.26
C THR A 721 5.83 -3.76 18.28
N SER A 722 5.20 -3.78 19.44
CA SER A 722 3.78 -4.12 19.59
C SER A 722 3.14 -3.21 20.63
N SER A 723 2.16 -2.42 20.21
CA SER A 723 1.38 -1.55 21.08
C SER A 723 0.68 -2.35 22.17
N ILE A 724 0.79 -1.88 23.42
CA ILE A 724 0.10 -2.43 24.58
C ILE A 724 -0.96 -1.49 25.15
N GLY A 725 -0.90 -0.19 24.84
CA GLY A 725 -1.90 0.79 25.26
C GLY A 725 -1.95 2.00 24.32
N HIS A 726 -3.15 2.54 24.13
CA HIS A 726 -3.41 3.74 23.31
C HIS A 726 -4.16 4.76 24.15
N PHE A 727 -3.42 5.70 24.74
CA PHE A 727 -3.95 6.64 25.71
C PHE A 727 -4.26 7.96 25.01
N SER A 728 -5.55 8.18 24.71
CA SER A 728 -6.00 9.41 24.06
C SER A 728 -6.11 10.54 25.08
N ALA A 729 -5.68 11.75 24.71
CA ALA A 729 -5.81 12.92 25.58
C ALA A 729 -7.27 13.25 25.85
N ALA A 730 -8.10 13.28 24.80
CA ALA A 730 -9.55 13.44 24.92
C ALA A 730 -10.30 12.09 25.02
N PRO A 731 -11.33 12.00 25.89
CA PRO A 731 -12.21 10.84 25.92
C PRO A 731 -13.07 10.80 24.65
N ARG A 732 -13.00 9.71 23.87
CA ARG A 732 -13.88 9.49 22.70
C ARG A 732 -15.17 8.77 23.05
N ARG A 733 -15.11 7.82 24.00
CA ARG A 733 -16.23 7.06 24.57
C ARG A 733 -15.91 6.74 26.04
N GLY A 734 -16.07 7.73 26.91
CA GLY A 734 -15.64 7.61 28.30
C GLY A 734 -16.54 6.75 29.18
N PHE A 735 -17.83 6.64 28.83
CA PHE A 735 -18.81 5.93 29.64
C PHE A 735 -19.73 5.03 28.81
N VAL A 736 -20.24 3.99 29.46
CA VAL A 736 -21.31 3.13 28.95
C VAL A 736 -22.44 3.13 29.95
N VAL A 737 -23.67 3.29 29.47
CA VAL A 737 -24.89 3.13 30.27
C VAL A 737 -25.35 1.68 30.18
N THR A 738 -25.57 1.04 31.32
CA THR A 738 -26.06 -0.34 31.42
C THR A 738 -27.14 -0.46 32.48
N GLU A 739 -28.10 -1.36 32.31
CA GLU A 739 -28.99 -1.76 33.40
C GLU A 739 -28.17 -2.45 34.52
N GLY A 740 -28.37 -2.01 35.76
CA GLY A 740 -27.73 -2.62 36.92
C GLY A 740 -28.32 -3.97 37.29
N ASP A 741 -27.52 -4.83 37.91
CA ASP A 741 -27.96 -6.11 38.46
C ASP A 741 -29.15 -5.94 39.41
N ARG A 742 -30.19 -6.77 39.26
CA ARG A 742 -31.37 -6.78 40.15
C ARG A 742 -30.93 -7.02 41.59
N GLY A 743 -31.01 -5.98 42.41
CA GLY A 743 -30.89 -6.11 43.87
C GLY A 743 -32.05 -6.92 44.47
N ASP A 744 -31.90 -7.34 45.73
CA ASP A 744 -32.89 -8.11 46.51
C ASP A 744 -34.30 -7.47 46.58
N ASP A 745 -34.43 -6.18 46.25
CA ASP A 745 -35.69 -5.43 46.21
C ASP A 745 -36.37 -5.39 44.81
N GLY A 746 -35.77 -6.00 43.79
CA GLY A 746 -36.40 -6.25 42.48
C GLY A 746 -36.50 -5.07 41.51
N ALA A 747 -35.94 -3.89 41.82
CA ALA A 747 -35.79 -2.77 40.89
C ALA A 747 -34.42 -2.84 40.19
N SER A 748 -34.36 -2.53 38.89
CA SER A 748 -33.16 -2.62 38.03
C SER A 748 -32.84 -1.18 37.61
N GLY A 749 -32.03 -0.48 38.40
CA GLY A 749 -31.68 0.91 38.12
C GLY A 749 -30.60 1.03 37.05
N MET A 750 -30.61 2.09 36.26
CA MET A 750 -29.57 2.38 35.27
C MET A 750 -28.26 2.76 35.97
N THR A 751 -27.15 2.30 35.41
CA THR A 751 -25.80 2.54 35.91
C THR A 751 -24.92 3.05 34.78
N LEU A 752 -24.16 4.11 35.06
CA LEU A 752 -23.14 4.66 34.18
C LEU A 752 -21.79 4.10 34.60
N ARG A 753 -21.09 3.37 33.72
CA ARG A 753 -19.77 2.79 33.98
C ARG A 753 -18.69 3.52 33.19
N TYR A 754 -17.60 3.91 33.85
CA TYR A 754 -16.43 4.49 33.18
C TYR A 754 -15.63 3.39 32.47
N VAL A 755 -15.31 3.59 31.19
CA VAL A 755 -14.64 2.57 30.33
C VAL A 755 -13.40 3.10 29.61
N ASP A 756 -13.02 4.35 29.84
CA ASP A 756 -11.77 4.90 29.28
C ASP A 756 -10.56 4.28 30.01
N GLU A 757 -9.51 3.97 29.25
CA GLU A 757 -8.25 3.41 29.75
C GLU A 757 -7.39 4.47 30.46
N VAL A 758 -7.72 5.75 30.28
CA VAL A 758 -7.02 6.88 30.90
C VAL A 758 -7.76 7.35 32.16
N HIS A 759 -7.05 7.43 33.27
CA HIS A 759 -7.53 7.99 34.52
C HIS A 759 -7.66 9.50 34.42
N ARG A 760 -8.79 10.04 34.90
CA ARG A 760 -9.15 11.46 34.76
C ARG A 760 -9.84 11.98 36.00
N ASP A 761 -9.70 13.27 36.27
CA ASP A 761 -10.35 13.88 37.42
C ASP A 761 -11.88 13.88 37.24
N ALA A 762 -12.60 13.45 38.27
CA ALA A 762 -14.03 13.19 38.19
C ALA A 762 -14.84 14.48 38.01
N ASP A 763 -14.33 15.61 38.50
CA ASP A 763 -14.92 16.95 38.36
C ASP A 763 -14.79 17.55 36.96
N ALA A 764 -13.97 16.94 36.09
CA ALA A 764 -13.94 17.25 34.66
C ALA A 764 -15.20 16.76 33.94
N PHE A 765 -15.95 15.82 34.53
CA PHE A 765 -17.15 15.24 33.93
C PHE A 765 -18.44 15.76 34.55
N ARG A 766 -19.46 15.91 33.71
CA ARG A 766 -20.82 16.26 34.12
C ARG A 766 -21.81 15.31 33.46
N VAL A 767 -22.67 14.72 34.28
CA VAL A 767 -23.73 13.82 33.82
C VAL A 767 -25.05 14.57 33.82
N LEU A 768 -25.69 14.57 32.67
CA LEU A 768 -26.99 15.16 32.42
C LEU A 768 -28.00 14.05 32.08
N VAL A 769 -29.22 14.18 32.58
CA VAL A 769 -30.38 13.35 32.28
C VAL A 769 -31.43 14.30 31.70
N ASP A 770 -31.79 14.10 30.44
CA ASP A 770 -32.66 14.99 29.65
C ASP A 770 -32.20 16.46 29.68
N GLY A 771 -30.88 16.67 29.66
CA GLY A 771 -30.26 17.99 29.71
C GLY A 771 -30.24 18.66 31.10
N GLU A 772 -30.78 18.01 32.14
CA GLU A 772 -30.70 18.46 33.53
C GLU A 772 -29.60 17.70 34.29
N HIS A 773 -28.98 18.33 35.28
CA HIS A 773 -27.96 17.64 36.08
C HIS A 773 -28.53 16.40 36.79
N ALA A 774 -27.85 15.27 36.61
CA ALA A 774 -28.13 14.07 37.38
C ALA A 774 -27.99 14.32 38.88
N ALA A 775 -28.78 13.60 39.69
CA ALA A 775 -28.83 13.78 41.14
C ALA A 775 -27.51 13.44 41.85
N VAL A 776 -26.67 12.60 41.24
CA VAL A 776 -25.32 12.25 41.69
C VAL A 776 -24.38 12.48 40.51
N GLN A 777 -23.26 13.13 40.77
CA GLN A 777 -22.21 13.36 39.77
C GLN A 777 -20.99 12.48 40.08
N PRO A 778 -20.12 12.21 39.09
CA PRO A 778 -18.88 11.44 39.32
C PRO A 778 -18.04 11.99 40.48
N ALA A 779 -17.91 13.32 40.56
CA ALA A 779 -17.16 14.02 41.61
C ALA A 779 -17.77 13.92 43.03
N ASP A 780 -19.02 13.45 43.17
CA ASP A 780 -19.62 13.20 44.49
C ASP A 780 -19.15 11.86 45.08
N GLU A 781 -18.73 10.90 44.24
CA GLU A 781 -18.35 9.55 44.63
C GLU A 781 -16.81 9.36 44.71
N THR A 782 -16.08 9.93 43.75
CA THR A 782 -14.62 9.81 43.67
C THR A 782 -13.99 11.13 43.19
N ASP A 783 -12.73 11.37 43.57
CA ASP A 783 -11.95 12.49 43.04
C ASP A 783 -11.39 12.18 41.64
N ARG A 784 -11.17 10.89 41.32
CA ARG A 784 -10.55 10.44 40.07
C ARG A 784 -11.24 9.19 39.56
N LEU A 785 -11.58 9.20 38.28
CA LEU A 785 -12.21 8.09 37.58
C LEU A 785 -11.17 7.06 37.16
N THR A 786 -11.38 5.83 37.61
CA THR A 786 -10.63 4.64 37.19
C THR A 786 -11.55 3.68 36.44
N GLY A 787 -10.99 2.82 35.60
CA GLY A 787 -11.76 1.87 34.78
C GLY A 787 -12.74 1.05 35.62
N ASP A 788 -13.94 0.80 35.08
CA ASP A 788 -15.03 0.05 35.70
C ASP A 788 -15.71 0.70 36.91
N GLU A 789 -15.33 1.92 37.29
CA GLU A 789 -16.11 2.65 38.30
C GLU A 789 -17.52 2.95 37.81
N THR A 790 -18.48 2.78 38.71
CA THR A 790 -19.92 2.85 38.40
C THR A 790 -20.60 3.95 39.19
N LEU A 791 -21.49 4.67 38.50
CA LEU A 791 -22.36 5.70 39.06
C LEU A 791 -23.81 5.27 38.85
N SER A 792 -24.57 5.10 39.92
CA SER A 792 -25.99 4.75 39.81
C SER A 792 -26.82 5.96 39.41
N LEU A 793 -27.57 5.86 38.32
CA LEU A 793 -28.47 6.90 37.82
C LEU A 793 -29.92 6.69 38.30
N GLY A 794 -30.21 5.56 38.93
CA GLY A 794 -31.55 5.20 39.40
C GLY A 794 -32.46 4.69 38.29
N ASP A 795 -33.77 4.62 38.56
CA ASP A 795 -34.77 4.22 37.57
C ASP A 795 -35.01 5.39 36.60
N LEU A 796 -34.54 5.24 35.37
CA LEU A 796 -34.77 6.18 34.28
C LEU A 796 -35.82 5.60 33.32
N SER A 797 -36.64 6.46 32.75
CA SER A 797 -37.72 6.03 31.84
C SER A 797 -37.16 5.78 30.44
N ALA A 798 -37.86 4.95 29.66
CA ALA A 798 -37.61 4.83 28.23
C ALA A 798 -37.65 6.20 27.54
N GLY A 799 -36.75 6.42 26.58
CA GLY A 799 -36.61 7.69 25.86
C GLY A 799 -35.86 8.79 26.63
N THR A 800 -35.46 8.55 27.89
CA THR A 800 -34.59 9.48 28.62
C THR A 800 -33.18 9.47 28.01
N THR A 801 -32.65 10.65 27.73
CA THR A 801 -31.29 10.84 27.22
C THR A 801 -30.32 11.07 28.36
N VAL A 802 -29.32 10.19 28.48
CA VAL A 802 -28.17 10.35 29.36
C VAL A 802 -27.02 10.93 28.56
N THR A 803 -26.62 12.16 28.88
CA THR A 803 -25.48 12.85 28.26
C THR A 803 -24.36 13.00 29.28
N VAL A 804 -23.14 12.67 28.90
CA VAL A 804 -21.94 12.94 29.69
C VAL A 804 -21.09 13.94 28.94
N GLU A 805 -20.85 15.07 29.58
CA GLU A 805 -19.97 16.13 29.11
C GLU A 805 -18.62 16.02 29.82
N TRP A 806 -17.54 16.23 29.06
CA TRP A 806 -16.18 16.37 29.59
C TRP A 806 -15.67 17.78 29.33
N SER A 807 -15.04 18.39 30.33
CA SER A 807 -14.42 19.72 30.25
C SER A 807 -12.91 19.62 30.40
N GLY A 808 -12.17 20.05 29.39
CA GLY A 808 -10.70 20.05 29.37
C GLY A 808 -10.15 20.96 28.26
N GLY A 809 -8.96 21.54 28.48
CA GLY A 809 -8.34 22.47 27.52
C GLY A 809 -9.13 23.77 27.27
N GLY A 810 -10.06 24.13 28.17
CA GLY A 810 -10.93 25.30 28.04
C GLY A 810 -12.22 25.07 27.25
N GLU A 811 -12.47 23.84 26.81
CA GLU A 811 -13.65 23.46 26.03
C GLU A 811 -14.47 22.37 26.75
N THR A 812 -15.77 22.33 26.48
CA THR A 812 -16.68 21.27 26.95
C THR A 812 -17.18 20.49 25.73
N ARG A 813 -17.01 19.16 25.75
CA ARG A 813 -17.44 18.26 24.69
C ARG A 813 -18.34 17.16 25.24
N THR A 814 -19.34 16.74 24.47
CA THR A 814 -20.13 15.55 24.79
C THR A 814 -19.31 14.32 24.46
N VAL A 815 -19.07 13.45 25.45
CA VAL A 815 -18.25 12.22 25.29
C VAL A 815 -19.09 10.95 25.29
N THR A 816 -20.33 11.03 25.75
CA THR A 816 -21.30 9.95 25.71
C THR A 816 -22.68 10.57 25.63
N GLU A 817 -23.49 10.10 24.69
CA GLU A 817 -24.92 10.40 24.62
C GLU A 817 -25.61 9.07 24.38
N HIS A 818 -26.53 8.71 25.26
CA HIS A 818 -27.23 7.44 25.22
C HIS A 818 -28.69 7.65 25.57
N VAL A 819 -29.58 7.32 24.63
CA VAL A 819 -31.02 7.28 24.86
C VAL A 819 -31.36 5.91 25.42
N ILE A 820 -32.13 5.87 26.49
CA ILE A 820 -32.54 4.59 27.08
C ILE A 820 -33.61 3.95 26.18
N PRO A 821 -33.36 2.76 25.63
CA PRO A 821 -34.33 2.10 24.77
C PRO A 821 -35.62 1.79 25.55
N PRO A 822 -36.77 1.88 24.87
CA PRO A 822 -38.02 1.34 25.41
C PRO A 822 -37.96 -0.19 25.53
N GLN A 823 -38.47 -0.70 26.66
CA GLN A 823 -38.52 -2.13 26.92
C GLN A 823 -39.79 -2.71 26.31
N VAL A 824 -39.70 -3.16 25.06
CA VAL A 824 -40.83 -3.67 24.28
C VAL A 824 -40.54 -5.05 23.71
N THR A 825 -41.60 -5.82 23.50
CA THR A 825 -41.56 -7.12 22.84
C THR A 825 -42.41 -7.05 21.60
N PHE A 826 -41.90 -7.56 20.48
CA PHE A 826 -42.62 -7.65 19.23
C PHE A 826 -42.79 -9.11 18.81
N GLU A 827 -43.88 -9.41 18.11
CA GLU A 827 -44.10 -10.65 17.39
C GLU A 827 -44.14 -10.33 15.90
N VAL A 828 -43.40 -11.10 15.09
CA VAL A 828 -43.36 -10.95 13.63
C VAL A 828 -43.84 -12.24 12.96
N ALA A 829 -44.76 -12.11 12.01
CA ALA A 829 -45.30 -13.24 11.25
C ALA A 829 -45.23 -12.96 9.74
N TYR A 830 -44.75 -13.92 8.96
CA TYR A 830 -44.72 -13.87 7.50
C TYR A 830 -45.79 -14.80 6.90
N GLU A 831 -46.64 -14.25 6.05
CA GLU A 831 -47.64 -14.99 5.27
C GLU A 831 -47.29 -14.94 3.77
N PRO A 832 -46.84 -16.04 3.15
CA PRO A 832 -46.48 -16.05 1.74
C PRO A 832 -47.71 -15.91 0.83
N ALA A 833 -47.54 -15.31 -0.35
CA ALA A 833 -48.59 -15.19 -1.35
C ALA A 833 -48.88 -16.55 -2.03
N ASP A 834 -50.16 -16.81 -2.36
CA ASP A 834 -50.60 -18.12 -2.90
C ASP A 834 -50.01 -18.46 -4.29
N GLU A 835 -49.62 -17.47 -5.11
CA GLU A 835 -49.23 -17.68 -6.53
C GLU A 835 -48.02 -16.83 -7.03
N GLU A 836 -47.37 -16.02 -6.18
CA GLU A 836 -46.23 -15.15 -6.55
C GLU A 836 -45.07 -15.26 -5.53
N ALA A 837 -43.85 -14.90 -5.93
CA ALA A 837 -42.75 -14.73 -4.98
C ALA A 837 -43.07 -13.52 -4.09
N GLY A 838 -42.94 -13.66 -2.76
CA GLY A 838 -43.29 -12.63 -1.79
C GLY A 838 -44.48 -12.97 -0.89
N GLY A 839 -44.98 -11.97 -0.16
CA GLY A 839 -46.01 -12.15 0.87
C GLY A 839 -46.26 -10.91 1.72
N VAL A 840 -46.83 -11.11 2.92
CA VAL A 840 -47.08 -10.04 3.90
C VAL A 840 -46.37 -10.36 5.20
N VAL A 841 -45.54 -9.44 5.68
CA VAL A 841 -44.95 -9.49 7.02
C VAL A 841 -45.77 -8.61 7.95
N THR A 842 -46.28 -9.20 9.04
CA THR A 842 -47.07 -8.52 10.07
C THR A 842 -46.22 -8.38 11.33
N PHE A 843 -46.05 -7.16 11.82
CA PHE A 843 -45.41 -6.82 13.08
C PHE A 843 -46.49 -6.51 14.11
N THR A 844 -46.42 -7.11 15.29
CA THR A 844 -47.35 -6.89 16.40
C THR A 844 -46.59 -6.47 17.64
N HIS A 845 -46.99 -5.38 18.30
CA HIS A 845 -46.47 -5.05 19.63
C HIS A 845 -47.07 -6.02 20.65
N ALA A 846 -46.25 -6.92 21.20
CA ALA A 846 -46.69 -8.02 22.05
C ALA A 846 -46.70 -7.66 23.55
N GLY A 847 -46.09 -6.53 23.95
CA GLY A 847 -46.04 -6.08 25.32
C GLY A 847 -44.86 -5.15 25.62
N GLY A 848 -44.87 -4.52 26.79
CA GLY A 848 -43.83 -3.59 27.22
C GLY A 848 -44.26 -2.13 27.23
N ASP A 849 -43.31 -1.22 27.10
CA ASP A 849 -43.54 0.23 27.09
C ASP A 849 -44.37 0.68 25.87
N ALA A 850 -45.12 1.77 26.04
CA ALA A 850 -45.78 2.44 24.93
C ALA A 850 -44.74 3.26 24.14
N LEU A 851 -44.83 3.22 22.82
CA LEU A 851 -43.89 3.89 21.92
C LEU A 851 -44.61 5.04 21.22
N ASP A 852 -43.92 6.16 21.01
CA ASP A 852 -44.42 7.20 20.11
C ASP A 852 -44.36 6.67 18.66
N ALA A 853 -45.48 6.66 17.95
CA ALA A 853 -45.58 6.07 16.63
C ALA A 853 -44.75 6.82 15.57
N ASP A 854 -44.47 8.12 15.78
CA ASP A 854 -43.60 8.91 14.91
C ASP A 854 -42.13 8.47 15.00
N HIS A 855 -41.76 7.82 16.10
CA HIS A 855 -40.39 7.38 16.39
C HIS A 855 -40.17 5.89 16.11
N VAL A 856 -41.18 5.14 15.64
CA VAL A 856 -41.09 3.71 15.35
C VAL A 856 -41.21 3.44 13.85
N ALA A 857 -40.24 2.71 13.32
CA ALA A 857 -40.23 2.22 11.96
C ALA A 857 -40.01 0.70 11.90
N VAL A 858 -40.38 0.09 10.78
CA VAL A 858 -40.16 -1.32 10.48
C VAL A 858 -39.38 -1.46 9.17
N VAL A 859 -38.57 -2.51 9.09
CA VAL A 859 -37.77 -2.88 7.91
C VAL A 859 -37.93 -4.36 7.64
N VAL A 860 -37.98 -4.73 6.37
CA VAL A 860 -37.96 -6.12 5.93
C VAL A 860 -36.90 -6.29 4.83
N GLU A 861 -35.78 -6.94 5.11
CA GLU A 861 -34.70 -7.16 4.15
C GLU A 861 -34.90 -8.47 3.37
N PRO A 862 -34.58 -8.51 2.05
CA PRO A 862 -34.11 -7.41 1.20
C PRO A 862 -35.24 -6.57 0.58
N ALA A 863 -36.49 -6.76 1.02
CA ALA A 863 -37.68 -6.30 0.32
C ALA A 863 -38.02 -4.80 0.48
N THR A 864 -37.48 -4.10 1.48
CA THR A 864 -37.72 -2.67 1.70
C THR A 864 -36.45 -1.83 1.52
N ASP A 865 -36.51 -0.85 0.63
CA ASP A 865 -35.52 0.23 0.52
C ASP A 865 -35.71 1.26 1.66
N GLY A 866 -35.21 0.92 2.85
CA GLY A 866 -35.16 1.83 4.00
C GLY A 866 -36.27 1.66 5.06
N LEU A 867 -36.30 2.60 6.01
CA LEU A 867 -37.20 2.60 7.17
C LEU A 867 -38.63 2.97 6.77
N ARG A 868 -39.61 2.15 7.16
CA ARG A 868 -41.04 2.45 6.99
C ARG A 868 -41.68 2.76 8.33
N SER A 869 -42.31 3.92 8.50
CA SER A 869 -43.02 4.24 9.76
C SER A 869 -44.11 3.22 10.10
N TRP A 870 -44.29 2.96 11.39
CA TRP A 870 -45.24 1.97 11.91
C TRP A 870 -46.69 2.27 11.47
N ASP A 871 -47.16 3.49 11.71
CA ASP A 871 -48.41 4.04 11.18
C ASP A 871 -48.35 5.58 11.29
N SER A 872 -48.59 6.30 10.19
CA SER A 872 -48.56 7.77 10.19
C SER A 872 -49.80 8.43 10.80
N ASP A 873 -50.85 7.65 11.09
CA ASP A 873 -52.12 8.14 11.64
C ASP A 873 -52.32 7.82 13.13
N ALA A 874 -51.40 7.06 13.74
CA ALA A 874 -51.39 6.77 15.18
C ALA A 874 -50.43 7.71 15.92
N ASP A 875 -50.79 8.15 17.13
CA ASP A 875 -49.90 8.94 17.99
C ASP A 875 -49.02 8.03 18.91
N GLU A 876 -49.45 6.78 19.16
CA GLU A 876 -48.77 5.85 20.10
C GLU A 876 -48.95 4.41 19.61
N VAL A 877 -47.92 3.57 19.76
CA VAL A 877 -47.93 2.12 19.54
C VAL A 877 -47.93 1.41 20.90
N THR A 878 -48.96 0.61 21.13
CA THR A 878 -49.21 -0.09 22.39
C THR A 878 -49.39 -1.59 22.16
N ALA A 879 -49.36 -2.36 23.25
CA ALA A 879 -49.54 -3.81 23.19
C ALA A 879 -50.86 -4.20 22.51
N GLY A 880 -50.74 -4.93 21.41
CA GLY A 880 -51.82 -5.37 20.53
C GLY A 880 -51.95 -4.60 19.22
N ASP A 881 -51.21 -3.51 19.04
CA ASP A 881 -51.16 -2.77 17.78
C ASP A 881 -50.31 -3.53 16.75
N GLU A 882 -50.71 -3.43 15.48
CA GLU A 882 -50.16 -4.23 14.37
C GLU A 882 -49.92 -3.35 13.12
N THR A 883 -48.83 -3.61 12.42
CA THR A 883 -48.52 -3.01 11.11
C THR A 883 -48.04 -4.07 10.12
N THR A 884 -48.27 -3.84 8.82
CA THR A 884 -48.01 -4.84 7.77
C THR A 884 -47.18 -4.29 6.63
N VAL A 885 -46.22 -5.08 6.17
CA VAL A 885 -45.35 -4.80 5.01
C VAL A 885 -45.59 -5.86 3.94
N THR A 886 -46.01 -5.42 2.75
CA THR A 886 -46.10 -6.28 1.57
C THR A 886 -44.73 -6.35 0.91
N VAL A 887 -44.29 -7.56 0.58
CA VAL A 887 -42.98 -7.82 -0.01
C VAL A 887 -43.16 -8.59 -1.31
N ASP A 888 -42.43 -8.19 -2.36
CA ASP A 888 -42.45 -8.81 -3.69
C ASP A 888 -41.41 -9.94 -3.83
N THR A 889 -40.62 -10.17 -2.79
CA THR A 889 -39.61 -11.23 -2.66
C THR A 889 -39.69 -11.87 -1.29
N GLU A 890 -39.17 -13.09 -1.15
CA GLU A 890 -39.14 -13.78 0.14
C GLU A 890 -38.21 -13.02 1.12
N PRO A 891 -38.73 -12.59 2.28
CA PRO A 891 -37.96 -11.80 3.23
C PRO A 891 -37.04 -12.69 4.06
N GLN A 892 -35.80 -12.25 4.25
CA GLN A 892 -34.80 -12.95 5.07
C GLN A 892 -34.85 -12.49 6.52
N MET A 893 -35.16 -11.20 6.73
CA MET A 893 -35.12 -10.59 8.05
C MET A 893 -36.14 -9.47 8.17
N ALA A 894 -36.74 -9.36 9.36
CA ALA A 894 -37.63 -8.27 9.72
C ALA A 894 -37.16 -7.61 11.03
N ALA A 895 -37.14 -6.28 11.06
CA ALA A 895 -36.69 -5.51 12.23
C ALA A 895 -37.65 -4.38 12.57
N VAL A 896 -37.73 -4.04 13.86
CA VAL A 896 -38.37 -2.83 14.38
C VAL A 896 -37.29 -1.88 14.87
N VAL A 897 -37.33 -0.63 14.40
CA VAL A 897 -36.33 0.41 14.63
C VAL A 897 -36.98 1.60 15.35
N PHE A 898 -36.30 2.13 16.36
CA PHE A 898 -36.68 3.32 17.12
C PHE A 898 -35.71 4.48 16.82
N ASP A 899 -36.25 5.69 16.68
CA ASP A 899 -35.47 6.92 16.43
C ASP A 899 -34.47 6.79 15.26
N GLU A 900 -34.88 6.06 14.21
CA GLU A 900 -34.12 5.81 12.98
C GLU A 900 -32.78 5.06 13.15
N ARG A 901 -32.38 4.70 14.38
CA ARG A 901 -31.02 4.21 14.68
C ARG A 901 -30.98 2.97 15.57
N GLU A 902 -31.96 2.78 16.45
CA GLU A 902 -31.93 1.72 17.45
C GLU A 902 -32.84 0.55 17.08
N VAL A 903 -32.28 -0.65 16.94
CA VAL A 903 -33.07 -1.85 16.62
C VAL A 903 -33.65 -2.43 17.90
N LEU A 904 -34.97 -2.29 18.09
CA LEU A 904 -35.68 -2.84 19.26
C LEU A 904 -35.93 -4.35 19.14
N TYR A 905 -36.11 -4.85 17.91
CA TYR A 905 -36.40 -6.26 17.65
C TYR A 905 -35.90 -6.68 16.27
N ARG A 906 -35.43 -7.93 16.16
CA ARG A 906 -34.99 -8.54 14.90
C ARG A 906 -35.44 -9.99 14.83
N GLU A 907 -36.19 -10.34 13.79
CA GLU A 907 -36.63 -11.70 13.50
C GLU A 907 -36.00 -12.19 12.19
N PRO A 908 -35.19 -13.26 12.20
CA PRO A 908 -34.86 -13.97 10.98
C PRO A 908 -36.09 -14.72 10.47
N LEU A 909 -36.47 -14.51 9.21
CA LEU A 909 -37.64 -15.13 8.58
C LEU A 909 -37.26 -16.31 7.66
N ASP A 910 -35.96 -16.57 7.50
CA ASP A 910 -35.44 -17.75 6.81
C ASP A 910 -35.80 -19.04 7.57
N GLN A 911 -36.70 -19.84 7.00
CA GLN A 911 -36.94 -21.21 7.44
C GLN A 911 -35.88 -22.12 6.81
N ASP A 912 -34.94 -22.61 7.64
CA ASP A 912 -34.03 -23.75 7.39
C ASP A 912 -33.68 -24.01 5.91
N ARG A 913 -32.52 -23.51 5.48
CA ARG A 913 -31.81 -24.03 4.31
C ARG A 913 -30.44 -24.56 4.65
#